data_AF-A0A9D7XQ56-F1
#
_entry.id   AF-A0A9D7XQ56-F1
#
_cell.length_a   1.000
_cell.length_b   1.000
_cell.length_c   1.000
_cell.angle_alpha   90.00
_cell.angle_beta   90.00
_cell.angle_gamma   90.00
#
_symmetry.space_group_name_H-M   'P 1'
#
loop_
_entity.id
_entity.type
_entity.pdbx_description
1 polymer ?
#
loop_
_entity_poly.entity_id
_entity_poly.type
_entity_poly.pdbx_seq_one_letter_code
_entity_poly.pdbx_strand_id
1 'polypeptide(L)'
;METKNSLRFFLLLILICVQVLGLKAQGVAVNADGSSPDASAMLDIKSSSKGLLIPRVSLISTTDVVTIPSPAISLLVFNTNLSITGGGGAGYYAWSGSGWVKLLVSGSTNLNYWSTGGNAGTVAGTHFIGTTDSQPLIFKVNNVIAGRVDQTTNTTILGVGSGANISSGVSNSFYGRFAGNSTTTGSNNTAVGLEALFKNTTGRSNVAIGIRALRQNLTGNNLVAVGDSALYNNDSGTGFNTAVGSKAGFSTTSGNSNSFFGTASGYFNTIGDENTAAGSESLLINANGNGNSAFGHSALRNSTGSYNTALGNDALLYSTTANHNIAIGNAALLNTTTTSKTIAVGDSALYSNTTGVFNTALGFKSGYANTSGSFNSYYGFLSGGNNTTGSNNSAYGYLSSASNTTGNNNTAFGFFSLLSNTTGNNNTGYGYYSSASNTTGKFNAAFGDYALYQATTASGNTAIGSNALFNNITGYSNVAVGFNSLSQNVGGDNLVAVGDSSLLHNTTGIANVAMGSKAGYTNTTGSANCFIGYQSGYSNLNGASNTASGFQSLYSNSSGVNNTSAGSQSLQSNTTGSSNVAYGYKSLYANTNASNNTAYGAFTMFSNTTGATNTALGSNALYANTAGFSNVAIGVNALSMNTS
;
A
#
# COMPACT_ATOMS: atom_id res chain seq x y z
N MET A 1 -11.96 -116.86 -83.41
CA MET A 1 -12.44 -116.08 -84.57
C MET A 1 -11.51 -114.90 -84.70
N GLU A 2 -10.52 -115.03 -85.59
CA GLU A 2 -10.58 -114.46 -86.95
C GLU A 2 -10.13 -112.99 -86.94
N THR A 3 -8.90 -112.73 -87.41
CA THR A 3 -8.59 -111.94 -88.63
C THR A 3 -9.00 -110.46 -88.54
N LYS A 4 -8.22 -109.45 -88.95
CA LYS A 4 -7.30 -109.38 -90.08
C LYS A 4 -6.56 -108.04 -90.02
N ASN A 5 -5.34 -108.07 -90.55
CA ASN A 5 -4.47 -106.94 -90.80
C ASN A 5 -5.04 -105.89 -91.77
N SER A 6 -4.38 -104.74 -91.72
CA SER A 6 -4.16 -103.74 -92.79
C SER A 6 -5.27 -102.73 -93.10
N LEU A 7 -5.41 -101.73 -92.22
CA LEU A 7 -5.44 -100.32 -92.65
C LEU A 7 -4.78 -99.39 -91.61
N ARG A 8 -3.74 -99.90 -90.94
CA ARG A 8 -2.68 -99.07 -90.35
C ARG A 8 -1.68 -98.84 -91.48
N PHE A 9 -1.51 -97.62 -91.98
CA PHE A 9 -0.17 -97.05 -92.25
C PHE A 9 -0.15 -95.60 -92.78
N PHE A 10 -1.25 -95.02 -93.28
CA PHE A 10 -1.17 -93.68 -93.91
C PHE A 10 -1.86 -92.52 -93.16
N LEU A 11 -2.77 -92.77 -92.22
CA LEU A 11 -3.47 -91.68 -91.48
C LEU A 11 -2.99 -91.46 -90.04
N LEU A 12 -2.05 -92.25 -89.53
CA LEU A 12 -1.47 -92.07 -88.19
C LEU A 12 -0.26 -91.13 -88.16
N LEU A 13 0.20 -90.63 -89.32
CA LEU A 13 1.38 -89.75 -89.43
C LEU A 13 1.05 -88.24 -89.42
N ILE A 14 -0.23 -87.84 -89.51
CA ILE A 14 -0.64 -86.42 -89.54
C ILE A 14 -1.13 -85.91 -88.17
N LEU A 15 -1.33 -86.79 -87.18
CA LEU A 15 -1.81 -86.40 -85.84
C LEU A 15 -0.67 -86.09 -84.83
N ILE A 16 0.60 -86.15 -85.24
CA ILE A 16 1.78 -85.89 -84.37
C ILE A 16 2.75 -84.92 -85.06
N CYS A 17 2.23 -83.80 -85.55
CA CYS A 17 3.00 -82.57 -85.74
C CYS A 17 2.51 -81.52 -84.75
N VAL A 18 2.80 -81.77 -83.49
CA VAL A 18 3.58 -80.83 -82.67
C VAL A 18 3.09 -79.37 -82.79
N GLN A 19 2.05 -79.08 -81.99
CA GLN A 19 1.93 -77.81 -81.29
C GLN A 19 3.18 -77.62 -80.41
N VAL A 20 4.25 -77.09 -80.97
CA VAL A 20 5.28 -76.42 -80.19
C VAL A 20 5.66 -75.18 -80.98
N LEU A 21 5.36 -74.02 -80.42
CA LEU A 21 6.30 -72.91 -80.23
C LEU A 21 5.49 -71.71 -79.73
N GLY A 22 5.63 -71.42 -78.43
CA GLY A 22 4.98 -70.27 -77.81
C GLY A 22 4.95 -70.25 -76.28
N LEU A 23 5.64 -71.16 -75.58
CA LEU A 23 5.79 -71.05 -74.12
C LEU A 23 7.19 -70.49 -73.82
N LYS A 24 7.28 -69.16 -73.69
CA LYS A 24 8.43 -68.54 -73.03
C LYS A 24 8.26 -68.76 -71.53
N ALA A 25 8.98 -69.72 -70.96
CA ALA A 25 9.11 -69.85 -69.51
C ALA A 25 9.78 -68.57 -68.98
N GLN A 26 8.99 -67.69 -68.36
CA GLN A 26 9.45 -66.49 -67.67
C GLN A 26 9.15 -66.73 -66.19
N GLY A 27 10.18 -66.63 -65.35
CA GLY A 27 10.14 -66.99 -63.93
C GLY A 27 10.81 -68.35 -63.66
N VAL A 28 12.05 -68.32 -63.20
CA VAL A 28 12.78 -69.49 -62.70
C VAL A 28 12.69 -69.52 -61.18
N ALA A 29 12.09 -70.56 -60.61
CA ALA A 29 12.19 -70.83 -59.18
C ALA A 29 13.31 -71.84 -58.90
N VAL A 30 14.17 -71.53 -57.93
CA VAL A 30 15.18 -72.44 -57.38
C VAL A 30 14.86 -72.63 -55.89
N ASN A 31 14.01 -73.60 -55.62
CA ASN A 31 13.57 -73.95 -54.27
C ASN A 31 13.40 -75.47 -54.12
N ALA A 32 13.25 -75.92 -52.88
CA ALA A 32 13.04 -77.34 -52.57
C ALA A 32 11.57 -77.67 -52.24
N ASP A 33 10.73 -76.65 -52.03
CA ASP A 33 9.31 -76.79 -51.69
C ASP A 33 8.40 -76.78 -52.92
N GLY A 34 8.94 -76.55 -54.11
CA GLY A 34 8.22 -76.61 -55.39
C GLY A 34 7.26 -75.44 -55.59
N SER A 35 7.36 -74.37 -54.79
CA SER A 35 6.52 -73.19 -55.00
C SER A 35 6.85 -72.53 -56.33
N SER A 36 5.84 -72.01 -57.02
CA SER A 36 6.06 -71.15 -58.18
C SER A 36 6.93 -69.95 -57.79
N PRO A 37 7.77 -69.43 -58.72
CA PRO A 37 8.52 -68.22 -58.46
C PRO A 37 7.54 -67.06 -58.24
N ASP A 38 7.89 -66.15 -57.33
CA ASP A 38 7.13 -64.92 -57.14
C ASP A 38 6.92 -64.21 -58.49
N ALA A 39 5.70 -63.77 -58.77
CA ALA A 39 5.35 -63.17 -60.07
C ALA A 39 6.17 -61.90 -60.40
N SER A 40 6.78 -61.27 -59.40
CA SER A 40 7.67 -60.11 -59.56
C SER A 40 9.14 -60.45 -59.83
N ALA A 41 9.54 -61.72 -59.71
CA ALA A 41 10.91 -62.16 -59.84
C ALA A 41 11.14 -62.98 -61.12
N MET A 42 12.17 -62.61 -61.89
CA MET A 42 12.63 -63.46 -63.00
C MET A 42 13.44 -64.67 -62.51
N LEU A 43 14.07 -64.53 -61.34
CA LEU A 43 14.75 -65.59 -60.60
C LEU A 43 14.37 -65.48 -59.12
N ASP A 44 13.62 -66.45 -58.62
CA ASP A 44 13.25 -66.59 -57.21
C ASP A 44 14.02 -67.75 -56.59
N ILE A 45 14.82 -67.49 -55.55
CA ILE A 45 15.61 -68.50 -54.85
C ILE A 45 15.13 -68.56 -53.41
N LYS A 46 14.58 -69.72 -53.02
CA LYS A 46 14.08 -69.95 -51.66
C LYS A 46 14.75 -71.18 -51.06
N SER A 47 15.49 -70.96 -49.99
CA SER A 47 16.11 -72.04 -49.21
C SER A 47 16.23 -71.64 -47.74
N SER A 48 16.01 -72.59 -46.84
CA SER A 48 16.20 -72.41 -45.40
C SER A 48 17.65 -72.61 -44.94
N SER A 49 18.53 -73.11 -45.81
CA SER A 49 19.89 -73.55 -45.43
C SER A 49 20.97 -73.34 -46.50
N LYS A 50 20.61 -72.98 -47.74
CA LYS A 50 21.56 -72.71 -48.83
C LYS A 50 21.42 -71.26 -49.31
N GLY A 51 22.54 -70.61 -49.62
CA GLY A 51 22.55 -69.27 -50.20
C GLY A 51 22.80 -69.27 -51.70
N LEU A 52 22.79 -68.10 -52.31
CA LEU A 52 23.27 -67.88 -53.67
C LEU A 52 24.76 -67.50 -53.63
N LEU A 53 25.61 -68.29 -54.29
CA LEU A 53 26.99 -67.89 -54.59
C LEU A 53 27.00 -67.04 -55.85
N ILE A 54 27.15 -65.74 -55.68
CA ILE A 54 27.40 -64.79 -56.77
C ILE A 54 28.87 -64.82 -57.19
N PRO A 55 29.23 -64.30 -58.39
CA PRO A 55 30.62 -64.23 -58.83
C PRO A 55 31.52 -63.54 -57.81
N ARG A 56 32.58 -64.23 -57.39
CA ARG A 56 33.62 -63.70 -56.50
C ARG A 56 34.75 -63.18 -57.38
N VAL A 57 34.99 -61.89 -57.34
CA VAL A 57 35.99 -61.20 -58.16
C VAL A 57 36.95 -60.43 -57.28
N SER A 58 38.15 -60.09 -57.77
CA SER A 58 39.11 -59.27 -57.04
C SER A 58 39.21 -57.92 -57.74
N LEU A 59 38.33 -56.98 -57.37
CA LEU A 59 38.36 -55.64 -57.94
C LEU A 59 39.64 -54.91 -57.53
N ILE A 60 40.13 -54.02 -58.39
CA ILE A 60 41.32 -53.20 -58.14
C ILE A 60 40.93 -51.84 -57.56
N SER A 61 39.79 -51.29 -57.99
CA SER A 61 39.24 -50.01 -57.52
C SER A 61 37.71 -49.99 -57.57
N THR A 62 37.10 -48.96 -56.99
CA THR A 62 35.65 -48.72 -57.12
C THR A 62 35.21 -48.28 -58.52
N THR A 63 36.13 -48.09 -59.46
CA THR A 63 35.86 -47.78 -60.88
C THR A 63 36.38 -48.88 -61.81
N ASP A 64 36.73 -50.04 -61.26
CA ASP A 64 37.36 -51.13 -62.00
C ASP A 64 36.43 -51.74 -63.04
N VAL A 65 36.58 -51.29 -64.28
CA VAL A 65 35.94 -51.87 -65.48
C VAL A 65 36.89 -52.81 -66.23
N VAL A 66 38.05 -53.15 -65.66
CA VAL A 66 39.03 -54.06 -66.27
C VAL A 66 38.77 -55.48 -65.81
N THR A 67 38.59 -55.70 -64.51
CA THR A 67 38.28 -57.02 -63.93
C THR A 67 36.95 -57.55 -64.46
N ILE A 68 35.99 -56.67 -64.71
CA ILE A 68 34.75 -56.97 -65.41
C ILE A 68 34.55 -55.90 -66.48
N PRO A 69 34.83 -56.20 -67.76
CA PRO A 69 34.59 -55.29 -68.87
C PRO A 69 33.10 -54.99 -69.06
N SER A 70 32.77 -53.71 -69.29
CA SER A 70 31.41 -53.24 -69.56
C SER A 70 30.34 -53.79 -68.60
N PRO A 71 30.53 -53.64 -67.27
CA PRO A 71 29.62 -54.22 -66.29
C PRO A 71 28.22 -53.63 -66.45
N ALA A 72 27.20 -54.49 -66.46
CA ALA A 72 25.82 -54.06 -66.54
C ALA A 72 25.41 -53.34 -65.24
N ILE A 73 24.52 -52.34 -65.34
CA ILE A 73 23.93 -51.71 -64.15
C ILE A 73 23.24 -52.79 -63.30
N SER A 74 23.40 -52.71 -61.98
CA SER A 74 22.93 -53.69 -60.99
C SER A 74 23.63 -55.05 -61.02
N LEU A 75 24.73 -55.20 -61.78
CA LEU A 75 25.54 -56.42 -61.73
C LEU A 75 26.11 -56.60 -60.32
N LEU A 76 25.80 -57.74 -59.69
CA LEU A 76 26.17 -58.05 -58.32
C LEU A 76 27.36 -59.01 -58.26
N VAL A 77 28.41 -58.64 -57.53
CA VAL A 77 29.60 -59.45 -57.31
C VAL A 77 30.02 -59.41 -55.84
N PHE A 78 30.80 -60.40 -55.42
CA PHE A 78 31.50 -60.35 -54.15
C PHE A 78 32.97 -60.00 -54.42
N ASN A 79 33.38 -58.78 -54.08
CA ASN A 79 34.78 -58.38 -54.12
C ASN A 79 35.57 -59.11 -53.01
N THR A 80 36.67 -59.74 -53.40
CA THR A 80 37.57 -60.48 -52.50
C THR A 80 38.81 -59.68 -52.12
N ASN A 81 39.11 -58.57 -52.82
CA ASN A 81 40.26 -57.73 -52.50
C ASN A 81 40.00 -56.91 -51.22
N LEU A 82 40.82 -57.14 -50.19
CA LEU A 82 40.74 -56.47 -48.89
C LEU A 82 41.12 -54.98 -48.96
N SER A 83 41.77 -54.52 -50.04
CA SER A 83 42.30 -53.16 -50.16
C SER A 83 42.20 -52.67 -51.61
N ILE A 84 41.03 -52.16 -51.97
CA ILE A 84 40.78 -51.51 -53.27
C ILE A 84 40.94 -49.99 -53.17
N THR A 85 41.41 -49.36 -54.24
CA THR A 85 41.48 -47.90 -54.35
C THR A 85 40.07 -47.30 -54.45
N GLY A 86 39.74 -46.31 -53.62
CA GLY A 86 38.39 -45.74 -53.53
C GLY A 86 37.53 -46.32 -52.39
N GLY A 87 38.05 -47.31 -51.65
CA GLY A 87 37.53 -47.73 -50.34
C GLY A 87 36.54 -48.90 -50.36
N GLY A 88 36.31 -49.47 -49.17
CA GLY A 88 35.30 -50.51 -48.92
C GLY A 88 35.84 -51.94 -48.76
N GLY A 89 37.00 -52.31 -49.31
CA GLY A 89 37.60 -53.65 -49.10
C GLY A 89 36.73 -54.83 -49.57
N ALA A 90 36.92 -56.02 -49.02
CA ALA A 90 36.13 -57.20 -49.43
C ALA A 90 34.65 -57.09 -49.02
N GLY A 91 33.75 -57.61 -49.85
CA GLY A 91 32.31 -57.64 -49.59
C GLY A 91 31.48 -57.66 -50.85
N TYR A 92 30.16 -57.54 -50.71
CA TYR A 92 29.24 -57.47 -51.84
C TYR A 92 29.30 -56.08 -52.51
N TYR A 93 29.34 -56.04 -53.83
CA TYR A 93 29.34 -54.82 -54.65
C TYR A 93 28.35 -54.94 -55.79
N ALA A 94 27.65 -53.85 -56.10
CA ALA A 94 26.82 -53.73 -57.30
C ALA A 94 27.33 -52.60 -58.20
N TRP A 95 27.33 -52.80 -59.51
CA TRP A 95 27.69 -51.74 -60.46
C TRP A 95 26.57 -50.71 -60.62
N SER A 96 26.86 -49.43 -60.42
CA SER A 96 25.89 -48.33 -60.50
C SER A 96 25.69 -47.77 -61.92
N GLY A 97 26.52 -48.17 -62.88
CA GLY A 97 26.66 -47.53 -64.20
C GLY A 97 27.93 -46.70 -64.33
N SER A 98 28.47 -46.21 -63.21
CA SER A 98 29.70 -45.40 -63.17
C SER A 98 30.75 -45.87 -62.15
N GLY A 99 30.40 -46.84 -61.29
CA GLY A 99 31.32 -47.41 -60.30
C GLY A 99 30.73 -48.62 -59.56
N TRP A 100 31.61 -49.40 -58.94
CA TRP A 100 31.26 -50.47 -58.01
C TRP A 100 30.91 -49.88 -56.64
N VAL A 101 29.67 -50.05 -56.22
CA VAL A 101 29.15 -49.58 -54.93
C VAL A 101 29.06 -50.76 -53.97
N LYS A 102 29.75 -50.67 -52.83
CA LYS A 102 29.69 -51.71 -51.79
C LYS A 102 28.29 -51.73 -51.17
N LEU A 103 27.67 -52.90 -51.13
CA LEU A 103 26.45 -53.15 -50.38
C LEU A 103 26.81 -53.33 -48.90
N LEU A 104 26.39 -52.38 -48.07
CA LEU A 104 26.56 -52.45 -46.62
C LEU A 104 25.52 -53.41 -46.03
N VAL A 105 25.96 -54.31 -45.16
CA VAL A 105 25.08 -55.18 -44.36
C VAL A 105 24.72 -54.42 -43.08
N SER A 106 23.46 -54.52 -42.64
CA SER A 106 23.04 -54.06 -41.32
C SER A 106 23.95 -54.67 -40.24
N GLY A 107 24.68 -53.84 -39.48
CA GLY A 107 25.64 -54.28 -38.46
C GLY A 107 27.12 -53.88 -38.66
N SER A 108 27.46 -53.11 -39.70
CA SER A 108 28.81 -52.50 -39.81
C SER A 108 29.09 -51.58 -38.62
N THR A 109 30.16 -51.85 -37.86
CA THR A 109 30.58 -51.10 -36.66
C THR A 109 31.22 -49.74 -36.98
N ASN A 110 31.45 -49.42 -38.25
CA ASN A 110 32.03 -48.15 -38.71
C ASN A 110 30.97 -47.32 -39.44
N LEU A 111 29.94 -46.91 -38.70
CA LEU A 111 28.96 -45.95 -39.19
C LEU A 111 29.06 -44.70 -38.31
N ASN A 112 29.65 -43.63 -38.85
CA ASN A 112 29.71 -42.29 -38.25
C ASN A 112 28.33 -41.60 -38.26
N TYR A 113 27.27 -42.34 -37.93
CA TYR A 113 25.90 -41.85 -37.89
C TYR A 113 25.36 -41.97 -36.46
N TRP A 114 24.48 -41.04 -36.10
CA TRP A 114 23.66 -41.18 -34.91
C TRP A 114 22.47 -42.07 -35.25
N SER A 115 22.36 -43.24 -34.62
CA SER A 115 21.24 -44.14 -34.83
C SER A 115 19.94 -43.55 -34.25
N THR A 116 18.81 -43.75 -34.91
CA THR A 116 17.49 -43.40 -34.38
C THR A 116 17.12 -44.23 -33.14
N GLY A 117 17.73 -45.40 -32.97
CA GLY A 117 17.63 -46.22 -31.75
C GLY A 117 18.64 -45.85 -30.66
N GLY A 118 19.50 -44.86 -30.89
CA GLY A 118 20.60 -44.50 -30.00
C GLY A 118 21.88 -45.32 -30.23
N ASN A 119 22.99 -44.83 -29.70
CA ASN A 119 24.32 -45.44 -29.82
C ASN A 119 24.82 -45.89 -28.43
N ALA A 120 25.43 -47.08 -28.31
CA ALA A 120 26.09 -47.57 -27.10
C ALA A 120 27.62 -47.40 -27.20
N GLY A 121 28.32 -47.30 -26.05
CA GLY A 121 29.80 -47.25 -26.02
C GLY A 121 30.42 -45.94 -26.54
N THR A 122 29.72 -44.81 -26.40
CA THR A 122 30.21 -43.51 -26.84
C THR A 122 31.46 -43.06 -26.07
N VAL A 123 32.32 -42.31 -26.76
CA VAL A 123 33.54 -41.69 -26.23
C VAL A 123 33.46 -40.21 -26.53
N ALA A 124 33.52 -39.36 -25.51
CA ALA A 124 33.19 -37.94 -25.61
C ALA A 124 34.02 -37.16 -26.66
N GLY A 125 35.29 -37.54 -26.87
CA GLY A 125 36.18 -36.88 -27.83
C GLY A 125 36.00 -37.30 -29.29
N THR A 126 35.24 -38.37 -29.57
CA THR A 126 35.09 -38.94 -30.93
C THR A 126 33.65 -38.99 -31.40
N HIS A 127 32.68 -39.12 -30.49
CA HIS A 127 31.27 -39.28 -30.81
C HIS A 127 30.46 -38.08 -30.33
N PHE A 128 29.90 -37.32 -31.26
CA PHE A 128 29.04 -36.19 -30.97
C PHE A 128 28.00 -36.00 -32.08
N ILE A 129 26.93 -35.25 -31.76
CA ILE A 129 26.01 -34.68 -32.74
C ILE A 129 26.39 -33.21 -32.89
N GLY A 130 26.88 -32.81 -34.05
CA GLY A 130 27.37 -31.46 -34.25
C GLY A 130 28.14 -31.28 -35.56
N THR A 131 28.76 -30.11 -35.68
CA THR A 131 29.65 -29.72 -36.77
C THR A 131 31.09 -29.68 -36.26
N THR A 132 32.07 -29.85 -37.16
CA THR A 132 33.51 -29.70 -36.87
C THR A 132 34.06 -28.34 -37.29
N ASP A 133 33.21 -27.50 -37.88
CA ASP A 133 33.49 -26.14 -38.31
C ASP A 133 32.57 -25.15 -37.58
N SER A 134 32.69 -23.86 -37.89
CA SER A 134 31.86 -22.82 -37.28
C SER A 134 30.47 -22.71 -37.91
N GLN A 135 30.00 -23.71 -38.66
CA GLN A 135 28.64 -23.72 -39.18
C GLN A 135 27.65 -24.10 -38.06
N PRO A 136 26.44 -23.50 -38.04
CA PRO A 136 25.44 -23.83 -37.04
C PRO A 136 24.94 -25.29 -37.12
N LEU A 137 24.69 -25.91 -35.97
CA LEU A 137 23.95 -27.17 -35.91
C LEU A 137 22.44 -26.88 -36.02
N ILE A 138 21.78 -27.44 -37.04
CA ILE A 138 20.36 -27.21 -37.33
C ILE A 138 19.53 -28.48 -37.08
N PHE A 139 18.48 -28.35 -36.26
CA PHE A 139 17.42 -29.34 -36.10
C PHE A 139 16.20 -28.92 -36.92
N LYS A 140 15.57 -29.85 -37.64
CA LYS A 140 14.37 -29.58 -38.44
C LYS A 140 13.22 -30.54 -38.12
N VAL A 141 12.00 -30.04 -38.23
CA VAL A 141 10.75 -30.82 -38.21
C VAL A 141 9.93 -30.40 -39.43
N ASN A 142 9.50 -31.36 -40.25
CA ASN A 142 8.78 -31.09 -41.50
C ASN A 142 9.49 -30.05 -42.41
N ASN A 143 10.82 -30.17 -42.55
CA ASN A 143 11.69 -29.24 -43.27
C ASN A 143 11.72 -27.77 -42.74
N VAL A 144 11.14 -27.51 -41.57
CA VAL A 144 11.21 -26.20 -40.88
C VAL A 144 12.24 -26.27 -39.76
N ILE A 145 13.04 -25.22 -39.58
CA ILE A 145 13.98 -25.11 -38.44
C ILE A 145 13.18 -25.22 -37.13
N ALA A 146 13.56 -26.21 -36.34
CA ALA A 146 13.02 -26.50 -35.02
C ALA A 146 14.10 -26.39 -33.93
N GLY A 147 15.36 -26.17 -34.29
CA GLY A 147 16.42 -25.81 -33.37
C GLY A 147 17.67 -25.36 -34.12
N ARG A 148 18.47 -24.50 -33.48
CA ARG A 148 19.73 -23.97 -34.02
C ARG A 148 20.69 -23.71 -32.87
N VAL A 149 21.92 -24.22 -32.97
CA VAL A 149 23.03 -23.86 -32.07
C VAL A 149 24.10 -23.20 -32.95
N ASP A 150 24.32 -21.90 -32.76
CA ASP A 150 25.21 -21.08 -33.58
C ASP A 150 26.23 -20.34 -32.69
N GLN A 151 27.48 -20.78 -32.74
CA GLN A 151 28.58 -20.16 -31.99
C GLN A 151 29.05 -18.83 -32.57
N THR A 152 28.81 -18.57 -33.86
CA THR A 152 29.25 -17.33 -34.52
C THR A 152 28.38 -16.17 -34.07
N THR A 153 27.07 -16.40 -33.98
CA THR A 153 26.11 -15.39 -33.50
C THR A 153 25.79 -15.52 -32.02
N ASN A 154 26.36 -16.50 -31.30
CA ASN A 154 25.98 -16.85 -29.92
C ASN A 154 24.47 -17.10 -29.73
N THR A 155 23.77 -17.56 -30.77
CA THR A 155 22.31 -17.76 -30.74
C THR A 155 21.96 -19.24 -30.54
N THR A 156 21.10 -19.52 -29.57
CA THR A 156 20.55 -20.85 -29.31
C THR A 156 19.03 -20.84 -29.42
N ILE A 157 18.48 -21.75 -30.22
CA ILE A 157 17.06 -21.86 -30.51
C ILE A 157 16.59 -23.30 -30.36
N LEU A 158 15.41 -23.49 -29.76
CA LEU A 158 14.71 -24.77 -29.72
C LEU A 158 13.19 -24.56 -29.75
N GLY A 159 12.52 -25.03 -30.81
CA GLY A 159 11.09 -24.91 -31.03
C GLY A 159 10.75 -24.53 -32.46
N VAL A 160 9.70 -25.14 -33.03
CA VAL A 160 9.26 -24.84 -34.41
C VAL A 160 8.90 -23.36 -34.52
N GLY A 161 9.50 -22.69 -35.52
CA GLY A 161 9.29 -21.28 -35.80
C GLY A 161 9.91 -20.32 -34.78
N SER A 162 10.71 -20.80 -33.83
CA SER A 162 11.45 -19.93 -32.92
C SER A 162 12.60 -19.23 -33.66
N GLY A 163 12.78 -17.92 -33.43
CA GLY A 163 13.82 -17.11 -34.08
C GLY A 163 13.82 -17.15 -35.62
N ALA A 164 12.66 -17.41 -36.24
CA ALA A 164 12.56 -17.70 -37.67
C ALA A 164 12.98 -16.54 -38.59
N ASN A 165 12.84 -15.30 -38.13
CA ASN A 165 13.14 -14.09 -38.92
C ASN A 165 14.47 -13.41 -38.56
N ILE A 166 15.34 -14.07 -37.79
CA ILE A 166 16.64 -13.49 -37.40
C ILE A 166 17.48 -13.27 -38.66
N SER A 167 17.76 -12.00 -38.96
CA SER A 167 18.58 -11.57 -40.08
C SER A 167 20.01 -11.22 -39.65
N SER A 168 20.15 -10.40 -38.60
CA SER A 168 21.46 -10.00 -38.04
C SER A 168 21.49 -9.88 -36.51
N GLY A 169 20.38 -10.21 -35.83
CA GLY A 169 20.35 -10.28 -34.37
C GLY A 169 21.26 -11.37 -33.81
N VAL A 170 21.94 -11.08 -32.70
CA VAL A 170 22.93 -11.97 -32.07
C VAL A 170 22.64 -12.21 -30.59
N SER A 171 23.26 -13.22 -30.01
CA SER A 171 23.18 -13.57 -28.59
C SER A 171 21.75 -13.83 -28.09
N ASN A 172 20.90 -14.40 -28.93
CA ASN A 172 19.51 -14.69 -28.58
C ASN A 172 19.34 -16.14 -28.07
N SER A 173 18.53 -16.32 -27.05
CA SER A 173 18.24 -17.62 -26.41
C SER A 173 16.74 -17.89 -26.44
N PHE A 174 16.25 -18.62 -27.44
CA PHE A 174 14.82 -18.83 -27.67
C PHE A 174 14.39 -20.29 -27.54
N TYR A 175 13.45 -20.56 -26.64
CA TYR A 175 12.98 -21.90 -26.31
C TYR A 175 11.45 -21.93 -26.29
N GLY A 176 10.83 -22.71 -27.17
CA GLY A 176 9.38 -22.82 -27.31
C GLY A 176 8.89 -22.49 -28.72
N ARG A 177 7.72 -23.00 -29.07
CA ARG A 177 7.12 -22.74 -30.39
C ARG A 177 6.89 -21.24 -30.58
N PHE A 178 7.41 -20.70 -31.69
CA PHE A 178 7.36 -19.28 -32.03
C PHE A 178 8.00 -18.30 -31.03
N ALA A 179 8.86 -18.77 -30.12
CA ALA A 179 9.62 -17.87 -29.24
C ALA A 179 10.54 -16.96 -30.08
N GLY A 180 10.43 -15.64 -29.92
CA GLY A 180 11.20 -14.65 -30.68
C GLY A 180 10.97 -14.69 -32.20
N ASN A 181 9.82 -15.16 -32.67
CA ASN A 181 9.57 -15.44 -34.09
C ASN A 181 9.91 -14.27 -35.03
N SER A 182 9.46 -13.05 -34.72
CA SER A 182 9.64 -11.87 -35.57
C SER A 182 10.98 -11.13 -35.37
N THR A 183 11.90 -11.65 -34.53
CA THR A 183 13.17 -10.95 -34.23
C THR A 183 14.03 -10.89 -35.47
N THR A 184 14.35 -9.68 -35.93
CA THR A 184 15.19 -9.42 -37.12
C THR A 184 16.61 -9.04 -36.70
N THR A 185 16.77 -7.86 -36.10
CA THR A 185 18.05 -7.29 -35.66
C THR A 185 18.17 -7.16 -34.14
N GLY A 186 17.13 -7.56 -33.39
CA GLY A 186 17.15 -7.62 -31.93
C GLY A 186 18.18 -8.61 -31.41
N SER A 187 18.88 -8.22 -30.34
CA SER A 187 20.01 -8.97 -29.79
C SER A 187 19.94 -9.09 -28.27
N ASN A 188 20.63 -10.08 -27.71
CA ASN A 188 20.71 -10.34 -26.26
C ASN A 188 19.35 -10.65 -25.62
N ASN A 189 18.40 -11.24 -26.35
CA ASN A 189 17.08 -11.56 -25.82
C ASN A 189 17.01 -13.01 -25.34
N THR A 190 16.30 -13.24 -24.24
CA THR A 190 15.90 -14.56 -23.76
C THR A 190 14.39 -14.71 -23.89
N ALA A 191 13.90 -15.74 -24.58
CA ALA A 191 12.49 -16.04 -24.70
C ALA A 191 12.23 -17.52 -24.42
N VAL A 192 11.39 -17.84 -23.44
CA VAL A 192 11.08 -19.21 -23.02
C VAL A 192 9.58 -19.36 -22.89
N GLY A 193 8.94 -20.13 -23.77
CA GLY A 193 7.50 -20.38 -23.78
C GLY A 193 6.86 -20.25 -25.16
N LEU A 194 5.60 -20.69 -25.27
CA LEU A 194 4.80 -20.51 -26.49
C LEU A 194 4.60 -19.02 -26.77
N GLU A 195 5.01 -18.55 -27.95
CA GLU A 195 4.87 -17.16 -28.39
C GLU A 195 5.49 -16.12 -27.42
N ALA A 196 6.46 -16.52 -26.60
CA ALA A 196 7.24 -15.58 -25.80
C ALA A 196 8.02 -14.63 -26.74
N LEU A 197 7.94 -13.32 -26.49
CA LEU A 197 8.61 -12.28 -27.28
C LEU A 197 8.30 -12.34 -28.80
N PHE A 198 7.07 -12.75 -29.17
CA PHE A 198 6.71 -13.08 -30.55
C PHE A 198 6.96 -11.96 -31.58
N LYS A 199 6.48 -10.73 -31.32
CA LYS A 199 6.56 -9.60 -32.26
C LYS A 199 7.86 -8.78 -32.21
N ASN A 200 8.82 -9.13 -31.35
CA ASN A 200 10.04 -8.34 -31.21
C ASN A 200 10.78 -8.29 -32.54
N THR A 201 11.11 -7.09 -33.03
CA THR A 201 11.85 -6.89 -34.28
C THR A 201 13.28 -6.47 -33.98
N THR A 202 13.44 -5.30 -33.36
CA THR A 202 14.73 -4.66 -33.07
C THR A 202 15.06 -4.56 -31.58
N GLY A 203 14.11 -4.88 -30.70
CA GLY A 203 14.28 -4.80 -29.24
C GLY A 203 15.38 -5.73 -28.72
N ARG A 204 16.05 -5.27 -27.66
CA ARG A 204 17.28 -5.85 -27.13
C ARG A 204 17.23 -6.05 -25.62
N SER A 205 18.03 -6.99 -25.13
CA SER A 205 18.21 -7.24 -23.69
C SER A 205 16.90 -7.56 -22.96
N ASN A 206 15.95 -8.21 -23.63
CA ASN A 206 14.67 -8.57 -23.04
C ASN A 206 14.68 -10.01 -22.51
N VAL A 207 14.00 -10.23 -21.38
CA VAL A 207 13.74 -11.55 -20.80
C VAL A 207 12.24 -11.80 -20.82
N ALA A 208 11.79 -12.80 -21.56
CA ALA A 208 10.40 -13.22 -21.66
C ALA A 208 10.27 -14.70 -21.30
N ILE A 209 9.70 -15.02 -20.14
CA ILE A 209 9.55 -16.40 -19.65
C ILE A 209 8.08 -16.63 -19.32
N GLY A 210 7.41 -17.49 -20.08
CA GLY A 210 5.98 -17.77 -19.94
C GLY A 210 5.25 -17.78 -21.28
N ILE A 211 4.04 -18.31 -21.30
CA ILE A 211 3.18 -18.27 -22.49
C ILE A 211 2.86 -16.80 -22.79
N ARG A 212 3.19 -16.35 -24.01
CA ARG A 212 2.88 -14.98 -24.48
C ARG A 212 3.43 -13.85 -23.61
N ALA A 213 4.48 -14.08 -22.82
CA ALA A 213 5.23 -13.02 -22.14
C ALA A 213 5.85 -12.07 -23.20
N LEU A 214 5.72 -10.76 -23.05
CA LEU A 214 6.19 -9.73 -23.99
C LEU A 214 5.75 -9.93 -25.45
N ARG A 215 4.58 -10.54 -25.68
CA ARG A 215 4.17 -10.96 -27.02
C ARG A 215 4.11 -9.81 -28.03
N GLN A 216 3.63 -8.64 -27.64
CA GLN A 216 3.49 -7.49 -28.53
C GLN A 216 4.71 -6.57 -28.56
N ASN A 217 5.80 -6.84 -27.82
CA ASN A 217 6.98 -5.97 -27.85
C ASN A 217 7.52 -5.84 -29.27
N LEU A 218 7.52 -4.65 -29.87
CA LEU A 218 8.10 -4.41 -31.19
C LEU A 218 9.58 -4.00 -31.10
N THR A 219 9.87 -2.98 -30.28
CA THR A 219 11.19 -2.32 -30.22
C THR A 219 11.70 -2.04 -28.80
N GLY A 220 10.94 -2.39 -27.76
CA GLY A 220 11.29 -2.10 -26.38
C GLY A 220 12.52 -2.87 -25.91
N ASN A 221 13.25 -2.30 -24.94
CA ASN A 221 14.55 -2.79 -24.48
C ASN A 221 14.61 -2.93 -22.96
N ASN A 222 15.47 -3.84 -22.48
CA ASN A 222 15.72 -4.05 -21.04
C ASN A 222 14.44 -4.39 -20.25
N LEU A 223 13.56 -5.19 -20.86
CA LEU A 223 12.30 -5.63 -20.25
C LEU A 223 12.47 -6.99 -19.59
N VAL A 224 11.85 -7.19 -18.43
CA VAL A 224 11.77 -8.50 -17.77
C VAL A 224 10.30 -8.86 -17.62
N ALA A 225 9.87 -9.96 -18.22
CA ALA A 225 8.52 -10.50 -18.13
C ALA A 225 8.58 -11.98 -17.79
N VAL A 226 8.08 -12.35 -16.60
CA VAL A 226 8.06 -13.73 -16.11
C VAL A 226 6.63 -14.08 -15.67
N GLY A 227 5.93 -14.91 -16.44
CA GLY A 227 4.55 -15.31 -16.19
C GLY A 227 3.73 -15.38 -17.48
N ASP A 228 2.57 -16.04 -17.43
CA ASP A 228 1.61 -16.01 -18.54
C ASP A 228 1.20 -14.57 -18.84
N SER A 229 1.39 -14.15 -20.09
CA SER A 229 0.96 -12.84 -20.59
C SER A 229 1.51 -11.65 -19.79
N ALA A 230 2.64 -11.79 -19.10
CA ALA A 230 3.32 -10.66 -18.45
C ALA A 230 3.81 -9.66 -19.52
N LEU A 231 3.55 -8.36 -19.31
CA LEU A 231 3.83 -7.27 -20.26
C LEU A 231 3.31 -7.55 -21.70
N TYR A 232 2.13 -8.17 -21.82
CA TYR A 232 1.61 -8.65 -23.10
C TYR A 232 1.51 -7.56 -24.18
N ASN A 233 0.92 -6.40 -23.86
CA ASN A 233 0.67 -5.30 -24.81
C ASN A 233 1.79 -4.27 -24.91
N ASN A 234 2.95 -4.53 -24.30
CA ASN A 234 4.09 -3.63 -24.31
C ASN A 234 4.52 -3.38 -25.76
N ASP A 235 4.46 -2.14 -26.24
CA ASP A 235 4.73 -1.76 -27.64
C ASP A 235 5.96 -0.82 -27.72
N SER A 236 6.14 -0.13 -28.85
CA SER A 236 7.25 0.76 -29.14
C SER A 236 7.39 1.92 -28.13
N GLY A 237 8.64 2.22 -27.73
CA GLY A 237 8.95 3.31 -26.81
C GLY A 237 8.98 2.92 -25.32
N THR A 238 8.82 1.64 -24.99
CA THR A 238 8.89 1.10 -23.63
C THR A 238 10.31 0.59 -23.29
N GLY A 239 10.74 0.82 -22.05
CA GLY A 239 11.99 0.30 -21.53
C GLY A 239 11.98 0.16 -20.02
N PHE A 240 12.84 -0.73 -19.53
CA PHE A 240 13.13 -0.90 -18.09
C PHE A 240 11.95 -1.37 -17.22
N ASN A 241 10.89 -1.92 -17.83
CA ASN A 241 9.80 -2.54 -17.08
C ASN A 241 10.18 -3.96 -16.62
N THR A 242 9.91 -4.25 -15.35
CA THR A 242 10.01 -5.59 -14.75
C THR A 242 8.61 -6.05 -14.32
N ALA A 243 8.17 -7.22 -14.79
CA ALA A 243 6.89 -7.82 -14.46
C ALA A 243 7.06 -9.30 -14.16
N VAL A 244 6.66 -9.72 -12.95
CA VAL A 244 6.74 -11.11 -12.50
C VAL A 244 5.38 -11.52 -11.93
N GLY A 245 4.67 -12.38 -12.65
CA GLY A 245 3.32 -12.84 -12.30
C GLY A 245 2.43 -12.99 -13.53
N SER A 246 1.37 -13.80 -13.41
CA SER A 246 0.38 -13.94 -14.48
C SER A 246 -0.27 -12.57 -14.74
N LYS A 247 -0.20 -12.09 -15.99
CA LYS A 247 -0.78 -10.83 -16.44
C LYS A 247 -0.26 -9.58 -15.70
N ALA A 248 0.91 -9.65 -15.07
CA ALA A 248 1.56 -8.47 -14.52
C ALA A 248 1.90 -7.48 -15.65
N GLY A 249 1.49 -6.21 -15.52
CA GLY A 249 1.68 -5.18 -16.55
C GLY A 249 1.00 -5.47 -17.90
N PHE A 250 -0.08 -6.27 -17.94
CA PHE A 250 -0.67 -6.78 -19.19
C PHE A 250 -0.97 -5.71 -20.25
N SER A 251 -1.48 -4.54 -19.84
CA SER A 251 -1.91 -3.46 -20.74
C SER A 251 -0.90 -2.33 -20.92
N THR A 252 0.32 -2.44 -20.39
CA THR A 252 1.36 -1.43 -20.58
C THR A 252 1.68 -1.30 -22.05
N THR A 253 1.54 -0.09 -22.62
CA THR A 253 1.82 0.20 -24.04
C THR A 253 3.05 1.07 -24.21
N SER A 254 3.22 2.10 -23.37
CA SER A 254 4.34 3.06 -23.45
C SER A 254 4.93 3.49 -22.09
N GLY A 255 4.42 2.98 -20.97
CA GLY A 255 4.97 3.26 -19.64
C GLY A 255 6.38 2.69 -19.45
N ASN A 256 7.23 3.40 -18.72
CA ASN A 256 8.65 3.09 -18.51
C ASN A 256 9.00 2.91 -17.04
N SER A 257 10.06 2.14 -16.78
CA SER A 257 10.65 1.98 -15.44
C SER A 257 9.66 1.46 -14.38
N ASN A 258 8.66 0.67 -14.78
CA ASN A 258 7.69 0.09 -13.87
C ASN A 258 8.15 -1.27 -13.33
N SER A 259 7.81 -1.56 -12.07
CA SER A 259 8.13 -2.82 -11.39
C SER A 259 6.86 -3.46 -10.83
N PHE A 260 6.42 -4.57 -11.42
CA PHE A 260 5.18 -5.26 -11.09
C PHE A 260 5.43 -6.70 -10.62
N PHE A 261 5.01 -7.03 -9.40
CA PHE A 261 5.18 -8.35 -8.81
C PHE A 261 3.84 -8.89 -8.31
N GLY A 262 3.39 -10.04 -8.81
CA GLY A 262 2.11 -10.66 -8.44
C GLY A 262 1.11 -10.71 -9.59
N THR A 263 0.07 -11.52 -9.40
CA THR A 263 -0.97 -11.72 -10.41
C THR A 263 -1.71 -10.40 -10.67
N ALA A 264 -1.79 -10.01 -11.94
CA ALA A 264 -2.46 -8.79 -12.39
C ALA A 264 -1.97 -7.49 -11.70
N SER A 265 -0.76 -7.49 -11.11
CA SER A 265 -0.15 -6.25 -10.62
C SER A 265 0.09 -5.30 -11.80
N GLY A 266 -0.39 -4.06 -11.72
CA GLY A 266 -0.26 -3.09 -12.81
C GLY A 266 -1.05 -3.43 -14.08
N TYR A 267 -2.10 -4.26 -14.01
CA TYR A 267 -2.75 -4.83 -15.20
C TYR A 267 -3.19 -3.80 -16.26
N PHE A 268 -3.84 -2.71 -15.86
CA PHE A 268 -4.26 -1.61 -16.73
C PHE A 268 -3.34 -0.38 -16.63
N ASN A 269 -2.06 -0.57 -16.29
CA ASN A 269 -1.09 0.52 -16.40
C ASN A 269 -0.69 0.73 -17.85
N THR A 270 -1.31 1.68 -18.56
CA THR A 270 -1.11 1.87 -20.01
C THR A 270 0.12 2.73 -20.34
N ILE A 271 0.19 3.94 -19.78
CA ILE A 271 1.24 4.93 -20.07
C ILE A 271 1.98 5.44 -18.83
N GLY A 272 1.61 4.95 -17.64
CA GLY A 272 2.20 5.43 -16.39
C GLY A 272 3.67 5.00 -16.23
N ASP A 273 4.49 5.91 -15.70
CA ASP A 273 5.92 5.72 -15.50
C ASP A 273 6.29 5.53 -14.03
N GLU A 274 7.41 4.87 -13.76
CA GLU A 274 8.05 4.80 -12.43
C GLU A 274 7.15 4.22 -11.31
N ASN A 275 6.20 3.34 -11.67
CA ASN A 275 5.34 2.71 -10.68
C ASN A 275 5.95 1.41 -10.15
N THR A 276 5.90 1.22 -8.85
CA THR A 276 6.26 -0.05 -8.19
C THR A 276 5.01 -0.64 -7.55
N ALA A 277 4.65 -1.87 -7.92
CA ALA A 277 3.54 -2.59 -7.33
C ALA A 277 3.90 -4.04 -7.02
N ALA A 278 3.52 -4.51 -5.84
CA ALA A 278 3.74 -5.87 -5.39
C ALA A 278 2.53 -6.40 -4.60
N GLY A 279 1.84 -7.39 -5.15
CA GLY A 279 0.61 -7.96 -4.60
C GLY A 279 -0.32 -8.45 -5.71
N SER A 280 -1.28 -9.31 -5.36
CA SER A 280 -2.34 -9.66 -6.31
C SER A 280 -3.26 -8.45 -6.49
N GLU A 281 -3.48 -8.03 -7.73
CA GLU A 281 -4.29 -6.86 -8.09
C GLU A 281 -3.81 -5.51 -7.51
N SER A 282 -2.55 -5.40 -7.09
CA SER A 282 -1.97 -4.10 -6.71
C SER A 282 -1.85 -3.19 -7.93
N LEU A 283 -2.26 -1.92 -7.79
CA LEU A 283 -2.23 -0.93 -8.88
C LEU A 283 -2.96 -1.40 -10.15
N LEU A 284 -4.10 -2.08 -10.01
CA LEU A 284 -4.81 -2.74 -11.12
C LEU A 284 -5.23 -1.76 -12.23
N ILE A 285 -5.76 -0.58 -11.88
CA ILE A 285 -6.33 0.42 -12.79
C ILE A 285 -5.55 1.73 -12.71
N ASN A 286 -4.33 1.75 -13.26
CA ASN A 286 -3.49 2.95 -13.30
C ASN A 286 -3.16 3.43 -14.71
N ALA A 287 -4.15 3.99 -15.43
CA ALA A 287 -3.99 4.36 -16.84
C ALA A 287 -2.74 5.23 -17.10
N ASN A 288 -2.51 6.27 -16.29
CA ASN A 288 -1.52 7.32 -16.54
C ASN A 288 -0.83 7.87 -15.28
N GLY A 289 -1.09 7.32 -14.10
CA GLY A 289 -0.45 7.76 -12.86
C GLY A 289 1.01 7.33 -12.79
N ASN A 290 1.85 8.23 -12.28
CA ASN A 290 3.29 8.06 -12.23
C ASN A 290 3.79 7.97 -10.78
N GLY A 291 4.91 7.29 -10.57
CA GLY A 291 5.61 7.32 -9.27
C GLY A 291 4.81 6.72 -8.12
N ASN A 292 3.88 5.80 -8.39
CA ASN A 292 3.09 5.15 -7.34
C ASN A 292 3.83 3.94 -6.75
N SER A 293 3.68 3.73 -5.45
CA SER A 293 4.19 2.58 -4.70
C SER A 293 3.02 1.82 -4.08
N ALA A 294 2.73 0.60 -4.52
CA ALA A 294 1.56 -0.19 -4.08
C ALA A 294 1.96 -1.59 -3.61
N PHE A 295 1.92 -1.85 -2.31
CA PHE A 295 2.35 -3.11 -1.70
C PHE A 295 1.21 -3.74 -0.90
N GLY A 296 0.75 -4.92 -1.28
CA GLY A 296 -0.37 -5.62 -0.65
C GLY A 296 -1.44 -6.05 -1.66
N HIS A 297 -2.34 -6.94 -1.25
CA HIS A 297 -3.48 -7.31 -2.07
C HIS A 297 -4.38 -6.09 -2.30
N SER A 298 -4.70 -5.81 -3.57
CA SER A 298 -5.57 -4.72 -3.98
C SER A 298 -5.14 -3.31 -3.50
N ALA A 299 -3.88 -3.13 -3.10
CA ALA A 299 -3.33 -1.83 -2.76
C ALA A 299 -3.39 -0.90 -3.99
N LEU A 300 -3.97 0.30 -3.83
CA LEU A 300 -4.10 1.31 -4.87
C LEU A 300 -4.79 0.82 -6.16
N ARG A 301 -5.78 -0.09 -6.02
CA ARG A 301 -6.39 -0.81 -7.15
C ARG A 301 -7.01 0.09 -8.21
N ASN A 302 -7.64 1.21 -7.85
CA ASN A 302 -8.42 2.03 -8.79
C ASN A 302 -7.80 3.38 -9.19
N SER A 303 -6.50 3.62 -8.95
CA SER A 303 -5.95 4.97 -9.04
C SER A 303 -5.27 5.30 -10.37
N THR A 304 -5.69 6.40 -11.00
CA THR A 304 -5.00 7.12 -12.08
C THR A 304 -4.21 8.33 -11.56
N GLY A 305 -4.09 8.50 -10.25
CA GLY A 305 -3.32 9.56 -9.64
C GLY A 305 -1.84 9.20 -9.49
N SER A 306 -1.01 10.20 -9.21
CA SER A 306 0.44 10.08 -9.14
C SER A 306 0.98 10.29 -7.72
N TYR A 307 2.16 9.73 -7.48
CA TYR A 307 2.96 9.90 -6.25
C TYR A 307 2.24 9.40 -4.99
N ASN A 308 1.45 8.34 -5.10
CA ASN A 308 0.80 7.70 -3.95
C ASN A 308 1.65 6.54 -3.42
N THR A 309 1.71 6.41 -2.09
CA THR A 309 2.28 5.26 -1.40
C THR A 309 1.16 4.51 -0.67
N ALA A 310 0.91 3.26 -1.04
CA ALA A 310 -0.06 2.36 -0.43
C ALA A 310 0.66 1.08 0.04
N LEU A 311 0.62 0.79 1.34
CA LEU A 311 1.21 -0.40 1.95
C LEU A 311 0.21 -1.05 2.89
N GLY A 312 -0.38 -2.18 2.47
CA GLY A 312 -1.39 -2.89 3.23
C GLY A 312 -2.48 -3.47 2.32
N ASN A 313 -3.24 -4.43 2.85
CA ASN A 313 -4.42 -4.94 2.17
C ASN A 313 -5.45 -3.82 2.00
N ASP A 314 -5.94 -3.62 0.76
CA ASP A 314 -6.93 -2.61 0.39
C ASP A 314 -6.56 -1.15 0.75
N ALA A 315 -5.27 -0.85 0.99
CA ALA A 315 -4.82 0.53 1.20
C ALA A 315 -5.07 1.37 -0.07
N LEU A 316 -5.75 2.51 0.04
CA LEU A 316 -6.13 3.38 -1.09
C LEU A 316 -6.95 2.66 -2.20
N LEU A 317 -7.73 1.64 -1.86
CA LEU A 317 -8.44 0.77 -2.82
C LEU A 317 -9.27 1.52 -3.87
N TYR A 318 -10.12 2.46 -3.44
CA TYR A 318 -11.09 3.15 -4.30
C TYR A 318 -10.63 4.50 -4.83
N SER A 319 -9.37 4.89 -4.56
CA SER A 319 -8.78 6.14 -5.08
C SER A 319 -8.93 6.21 -6.59
N THR A 320 -9.39 7.34 -7.15
CA THR A 320 -9.44 7.56 -8.61
C THR A 320 -8.35 8.53 -9.05
N THR A 321 -8.49 9.84 -8.78
CA THR A 321 -7.52 10.87 -9.20
C THR A 321 -6.67 11.43 -8.05
N ALA A 322 -6.64 10.72 -6.92
CA ALA A 322 -5.96 11.14 -5.70
C ALA A 322 -4.42 11.21 -5.90
N ASN A 323 -3.76 12.28 -5.43
CA ASN A 323 -2.31 12.47 -5.63
C ASN A 323 -1.56 12.72 -4.31
N HIS A 324 -0.30 12.30 -4.23
CA HIS A 324 0.58 12.57 -3.08
C HIS A 324 0.04 12.06 -1.74
N ASN A 325 -0.60 10.89 -1.73
CA ASN A 325 -1.13 10.30 -0.50
C ASN A 325 -0.23 9.20 0.05
N ILE A 326 -0.21 9.04 1.37
CA ILE A 326 0.46 7.93 2.06
C ILE A 326 -0.60 7.15 2.82
N ALA A 327 -0.81 5.88 2.48
CA ALA A 327 -1.71 4.96 3.16
C ALA A 327 -0.93 3.72 3.61
N ILE A 328 -0.76 3.53 4.91
CA ILE A 328 -0.01 2.40 5.47
C ILE A 328 -0.88 1.71 6.52
N GLY A 329 -1.28 0.47 6.26
CA GLY A 329 -2.19 -0.31 7.10
C GLY A 329 -3.33 -0.93 6.29
N ASN A 330 -3.99 -1.93 6.87
CA ASN A 330 -5.17 -2.55 6.25
C ASN A 330 -6.31 -1.51 6.15
N ALA A 331 -6.88 -1.36 4.96
CA ALA A 331 -7.96 -0.43 4.64
C ALA A 331 -7.69 1.05 5.03
N ALA A 332 -6.42 1.48 5.11
CA ALA A 332 -6.07 2.88 5.28
C ALA A 332 -6.48 3.68 4.02
N LEU A 333 -7.20 4.81 4.19
CA LEU A 333 -7.77 5.61 3.09
C LEU A 333 -8.61 4.80 2.07
N LEU A 334 -9.37 3.79 2.53
CA LEU A 334 -10.12 2.88 1.65
C LEU A 334 -11.06 3.61 0.68
N ASN A 335 -11.93 4.49 1.19
CA ASN A 335 -13.03 5.12 0.42
C ASN A 335 -12.63 6.45 -0.26
N THR A 336 -11.34 6.73 -0.36
CA THR A 336 -10.85 7.94 -1.04
C THR A 336 -11.20 7.92 -2.52
N THR A 337 -11.61 9.08 -3.07
CA THR A 337 -11.82 9.25 -4.52
C THR A 337 -10.83 10.29 -5.09
N THR A 338 -10.81 11.52 -4.55
CA THR A 338 -10.04 12.64 -5.11
C THR A 338 -9.08 13.34 -4.14
N THR A 339 -8.89 12.79 -2.93
CA THR A 339 -8.02 13.36 -1.89
C THR A 339 -6.58 13.59 -2.36
N SER A 340 -5.91 14.61 -1.81
CA SER A 340 -4.49 14.81 -2.04
C SER A 340 -3.75 15.19 -0.76
N LYS A 341 -2.44 14.90 -0.76
CA LYS A 341 -1.50 15.30 0.29
C LYS A 341 -1.94 14.84 1.69
N THR A 342 -2.49 13.63 1.77
CA THR A 342 -3.04 13.06 3.01
C THR A 342 -2.21 11.87 3.46
N ILE A 343 -1.97 11.78 4.78
CA ILE A 343 -1.21 10.72 5.43
C ILE A 343 -2.15 9.93 6.33
N ALA A 344 -2.27 8.63 6.11
CA ALA A 344 -3.02 7.69 6.94
C ALA A 344 -2.12 6.49 7.28
N VAL A 345 -1.80 6.31 8.56
CA VAL A 345 -0.98 5.20 9.04
C VAL A 345 -1.70 4.52 10.19
N GLY A 346 -2.02 3.24 10.04
CA GLY A 346 -2.81 2.44 10.97
C GLY A 346 -3.98 1.75 10.27
N ASP A 347 -4.44 0.64 10.83
CA ASP A 347 -5.63 -0.05 10.31
C ASP A 347 -6.83 0.89 10.33
N SER A 348 -7.50 0.99 9.17
CA SER A 348 -8.69 1.81 8.95
C SER A 348 -8.51 3.30 9.30
N ALA A 349 -7.28 3.83 9.28
CA ALA A 349 -7.03 5.26 9.42
C ALA A 349 -7.63 6.02 8.22
N LEU A 350 -8.40 7.07 8.47
CA LEU A 350 -9.15 7.84 7.46
C LEU A 350 -10.00 6.97 6.50
N TYR A 351 -10.54 5.85 6.99
CA TYR A 351 -11.29 4.87 6.20
C TYR A 351 -12.38 5.48 5.30
N SER A 352 -13.16 6.43 5.82
CA SER A 352 -14.29 7.04 5.13
C SER A 352 -13.94 8.28 4.30
N ASN A 353 -12.68 8.70 4.25
CA ASN A 353 -12.29 9.99 3.66
C ASN A 353 -12.40 9.92 2.14
N THR A 354 -13.37 10.64 1.58
CA THR A 354 -13.67 10.66 0.15
C THR A 354 -12.94 11.81 -0.56
N THR A 355 -13.08 13.04 -0.05
CA THR A 355 -12.58 14.26 -0.70
C THR A 355 -11.72 15.16 0.20
N GLY A 356 -11.67 14.90 1.51
CA GLY A 356 -10.90 15.71 2.46
C GLY A 356 -9.40 15.69 2.11
N VAL A 357 -8.74 16.85 2.15
CA VAL A 357 -7.33 17.01 1.76
C VAL A 357 -6.46 17.46 2.93
N PHE A 358 -5.14 17.29 2.82
CA PHE A 358 -4.17 17.71 3.83
C PHE A 358 -4.46 17.17 5.24
N ASN A 359 -5.03 15.97 5.34
CA ASN A 359 -5.23 15.32 6.63
C ASN A 359 -4.00 14.47 7.00
N THR A 360 -3.67 14.41 8.28
CA THR A 360 -2.70 13.47 8.83
C THR A 360 -3.38 12.65 9.92
N ALA A 361 -3.38 11.32 9.81
CA ALA A 361 -3.99 10.42 10.77
C ALA A 361 -3.05 9.24 11.06
N LEU A 362 -2.55 9.16 12.30
CA LEU A 362 -1.67 8.09 12.77
C LEU A 362 -2.32 7.34 13.94
N GLY A 363 -2.69 6.08 13.75
CA GLY A 363 -3.29 5.22 14.77
C GLY A 363 -4.47 4.39 14.24
N PHE A 364 -4.82 3.33 14.97
CA PHE A 364 -5.99 2.50 14.65
C PHE A 364 -7.26 3.34 14.63
N LYS A 365 -7.96 3.34 13.48
CA LYS A 365 -9.18 4.11 13.24
C LYS A 365 -9.06 5.63 13.54
N SER A 366 -7.85 6.19 13.46
CA SER A 366 -7.66 7.64 13.57
C SER A 366 -8.36 8.34 12.40
N GLY A 367 -9.23 9.31 12.68
CA GLY A 367 -10.05 10.01 11.68
C GLY A 367 -11.03 9.12 10.90
N TYR A 368 -11.42 7.96 11.42
CA TYR A 368 -12.15 6.90 10.71
C TYR A 368 -13.35 7.37 9.87
N ALA A 369 -14.21 8.23 10.42
CA ALA A 369 -15.43 8.69 9.76
C ALA A 369 -15.25 9.96 8.91
N ASN A 370 -14.04 10.54 8.84
CA ASN A 370 -13.82 11.79 8.09
C ASN A 370 -14.20 11.55 6.65
N THR A 371 -15.12 12.33 6.08
CA THR A 371 -15.56 12.20 4.69
C THR A 371 -14.97 13.31 3.83
N SER A 372 -15.12 14.57 4.24
CA SER A 372 -14.66 15.74 3.47
C SER A 372 -13.89 16.78 4.28
N GLY A 373 -13.74 16.57 5.60
CA GLY A 373 -12.99 17.47 6.46
C GLY A 373 -11.53 17.55 6.03
N SER A 374 -10.97 18.76 5.99
CA SER A 374 -9.61 19.01 5.51
C SER A 374 -8.72 19.62 6.61
N PHE A 375 -7.40 19.54 6.42
CA PHE A 375 -6.41 20.11 7.34
C PHE A 375 -6.50 19.58 8.78
N ASN A 376 -6.93 18.33 8.95
CA ASN A 376 -7.02 17.72 10.27
C ASN A 376 -5.75 16.93 10.63
N SER A 377 -5.36 16.96 11.89
CA SER A 377 -4.19 16.28 12.45
C SER A 377 -4.61 15.37 13.60
N TYR A 378 -4.62 14.05 13.38
CA TYR A 378 -5.10 13.05 14.32
C TYR A 378 -4.01 12.04 14.66
N TYR A 379 -3.74 11.87 15.95
CA TYR A 379 -2.71 10.97 16.46
C TYR A 379 -3.26 10.19 17.65
N GLY A 380 -3.33 8.86 17.54
CA GLY A 380 -3.83 7.97 18.58
C GLY A 380 -5.02 7.11 18.16
N PHE A 381 -5.41 6.16 19.01
CA PHE A 381 -6.57 5.29 18.79
C PHE A 381 -7.86 6.11 18.74
N LEU A 382 -8.61 5.99 17.64
CA LEU A 382 -9.87 6.70 17.39
C LEU A 382 -9.82 8.22 17.65
N SER A 383 -8.63 8.84 17.53
CA SER A 383 -8.51 10.29 17.58
C SER A 383 -9.26 10.92 16.41
N GLY A 384 -10.17 11.86 16.68
CA GLY A 384 -11.06 12.42 15.66
C GLY A 384 -12.00 11.41 14.98
N GLY A 385 -12.29 10.27 15.62
CA GLY A 385 -12.92 9.10 15.01
C GLY A 385 -14.25 9.33 14.28
N ASN A 386 -15.12 10.21 14.79
CA ASN A 386 -16.43 10.51 14.20
C ASN A 386 -16.49 11.81 13.40
N ASN A 387 -15.36 12.47 13.15
CA ASN A 387 -15.36 13.70 12.33
C ASN A 387 -15.89 13.35 10.96
N THR A 388 -16.86 14.09 10.41
CA THR A 388 -17.37 13.87 9.05
C THR A 388 -16.91 14.99 8.14
N THR A 389 -17.18 16.24 8.50
CA THR A 389 -16.88 17.41 7.65
C THR A 389 -16.05 18.50 8.34
N GLY A 390 -15.79 18.36 9.65
CA GLY A 390 -14.99 19.32 10.41
C GLY A 390 -13.58 19.46 9.87
N SER A 391 -13.06 20.68 9.84
CA SER A 391 -11.75 21.03 9.28
C SER A 391 -10.89 21.78 10.28
N ASN A 392 -9.56 21.76 10.05
CA ASN A 392 -8.56 22.40 10.89
C ASN A 392 -8.58 21.92 12.36
N ASN A 393 -8.90 20.65 12.61
CA ASN A 393 -8.89 20.09 13.95
C ASN A 393 -7.56 19.37 14.23
N SER A 394 -7.03 19.57 15.43
CA SER A 394 -5.84 18.90 15.95
C SER A 394 -6.24 18.01 17.12
N ALA A 395 -6.09 16.70 17.04
CA ALA A 395 -6.41 15.77 18.12
C ALA A 395 -5.29 14.76 18.38
N TYR A 396 -4.73 14.76 19.58
CA TYR A 396 -3.59 13.96 19.99
C TYR A 396 -3.92 13.22 21.29
N GLY A 397 -4.05 11.89 21.24
CA GLY A 397 -4.37 11.06 22.39
C GLY A 397 -5.34 9.92 22.08
N TYR A 398 -5.59 9.07 23.07
CA TYR A 398 -6.63 8.05 23.00
C TYR A 398 -8.01 8.72 23.08
N LEU A 399 -8.84 8.50 22.06
CA LEU A 399 -10.19 9.04 21.95
C LEU A 399 -10.29 10.58 22.13
N SER A 400 -9.22 11.31 21.80
CA SER A 400 -9.25 12.78 21.76
C SER A 400 -10.14 13.26 20.60
N SER A 401 -11.06 14.19 20.88
CA SER A 401 -12.03 14.72 19.90
C SER A 401 -12.86 13.64 19.19
N ALA A 402 -13.06 12.47 19.80
CA ALA A 402 -13.59 11.29 19.09
C ALA A 402 -15.04 11.46 18.57
N SER A 403 -15.85 12.33 19.18
CA SER A 403 -17.24 12.57 18.76
C SER A 403 -17.44 13.84 17.92
N ASN A 404 -16.37 14.56 17.56
CA ASN A 404 -16.49 15.74 16.68
C ASN A 404 -17.11 15.29 15.38
N THR A 405 -18.18 15.93 14.91
CA THR A 405 -18.84 15.58 13.64
C THR A 405 -18.60 16.68 12.61
N THR A 406 -18.88 17.93 12.93
CA THR A 406 -18.73 19.08 12.01
C THR A 406 -17.98 20.27 12.60
N GLY A 407 -17.50 20.16 13.83
CA GLY A 407 -16.79 21.24 14.51
C GLY A 407 -15.44 21.55 13.85
N ASN A 408 -15.12 22.84 13.74
CA ASN A 408 -13.91 23.37 13.11
C ASN A 408 -12.96 24.01 14.13
N ASN A 409 -11.67 24.04 13.79
CA ASN A 409 -10.62 24.75 14.54
C ASN A 409 -10.49 24.30 16.00
N ASN A 410 -10.75 23.02 16.31
CA ASN A 410 -10.61 22.51 17.67
C ASN A 410 -9.23 21.90 17.90
N THR A 411 -8.64 22.14 19.06
CA THR A 411 -7.36 21.55 19.50
C THR A 411 -7.60 20.68 20.74
N ALA A 412 -7.45 19.37 20.62
CA ALA A 412 -7.62 18.38 21.68
C ALA A 412 -6.29 17.64 21.92
N PHE A 413 -5.63 17.89 23.05
CA PHE A 413 -4.39 17.20 23.40
C PHE A 413 -4.57 16.51 24.76
N GLY A 414 -4.47 15.19 24.78
CA GLY A 414 -4.64 14.38 25.99
C GLY A 414 -5.72 13.30 25.85
N PHE A 415 -5.70 12.37 26.81
CA PHE A 415 -6.64 11.26 26.87
C PHE A 415 -8.07 11.78 27.12
N PHE A 416 -9.00 11.45 26.23
CA PHE A 416 -10.39 11.93 26.25
C PHE A 416 -10.59 13.47 26.23
N SER A 417 -9.59 14.24 25.81
CA SER A 417 -9.77 15.69 25.61
C SER A 417 -10.81 15.96 24.51
N LEU A 418 -11.77 16.85 24.76
CA LEU A 418 -12.89 17.18 23.85
C LEU A 418 -13.69 15.97 23.33
N LEU A 419 -13.76 14.89 24.11
CA LEU A 419 -14.38 13.61 23.72
C LEU A 419 -15.77 13.75 23.07
N SER A 420 -16.65 14.57 23.64
CA SER A 420 -18.06 14.67 23.23
C SER A 420 -18.37 15.88 22.35
N ASN A 421 -17.36 16.66 21.94
CA ASN A 421 -17.59 17.84 21.09
C ASN A 421 -18.23 17.37 19.80
N THR A 422 -19.41 17.87 19.41
CA THR A 422 -20.08 17.44 18.16
C THR A 422 -19.97 18.53 17.10
N THR A 423 -20.41 19.76 17.42
CA THR A 423 -20.44 20.89 16.48
C THR A 423 -19.77 22.17 17.02
N GLY A 424 -19.23 22.12 18.25
CA GLY A 424 -18.50 23.23 18.84
C GLY A 424 -17.24 23.57 18.04
N ASN A 425 -16.97 24.86 17.90
CA ASN A 425 -15.85 25.41 17.13
C ASN A 425 -14.89 26.19 18.03
N ASN A 426 -13.63 26.24 17.61
CA ASN A 426 -12.58 27.05 18.25
C ASN A 426 -12.38 26.70 19.74
N ASN A 427 -12.51 25.41 20.11
CA ASN A 427 -12.23 24.96 21.47
C ASN A 427 -10.82 24.39 21.57
N THR A 428 -10.12 24.73 22.65
CA THR A 428 -8.81 24.16 23.00
C THR A 428 -8.94 23.39 24.31
N GLY A 429 -8.68 22.10 24.29
CA GLY A 429 -8.61 21.23 25.47
C GLY A 429 -7.23 20.58 25.55
N TYR A 430 -6.49 20.85 26.62
CA TYR A 430 -5.18 20.26 26.90
C TYR A 430 -5.19 19.61 28.29
N GLY A 431 -5.14 18.28 28.36
CA GLY A 431 -5.16 17.53 29.61
C GLY A 431 -6.00 16.24 29.54
N TYR A 432 -6.03 15.51 30.66
CA TYR A 432 -6.91 14.35 30.85
C TYR A 432 -8.34 14.85 31.05
N TYR A 433 -9.28 14.38 30.22
CA TYR A 433 -10.69 14.80 30.20
C TYR A 433 -10.96 16.33 30.14
N SER A 434 -10.01 17.13 29.62
CA SER A 434 -10.26 18.57 29.44
C SER A 434 -11.39 18.81 28.44
N SER A 435 -12.42 19.58 28.84
CA SER A 435 -13.64 19.84 28.05
C SER A 435 -14.36 18.59 27.51
N ALA A 436 -14.29 17.46 28.22
CA ALA A 436 -14.77 16.18 27.69
C ALA A 436 -16.28 16.12 27.38
N SER A 437 -17.11 16.90 28.08
CA SER A 437 -18.58 16.91 27.86
C SER A 437 -19.06 18.04 26.95
N ASN A 438 -18.15 18.85 26.38
CA ASN A 438 -18.55 19.92 25.45
C ASN A 438 -19.28 19.30 24.27
N THR A 439 -20.44 19.83 23.87
CA THR A 439 -21.20 19.34 22.72
C THR A 439 -21.26 20.40 21.62
N THR A 440 -21.69 21.61 21.95
CA THR A 440 -21.87 22.72 20.98
C THR A 440 -21.21 24.04 21.39
N GLY A 441 -20.66 24.10 22.61
CA GLY A 441 -19.97 25.26 23.14
C GLY A 441 -18.77 25.68 22.28
N LYS A 442 -18.47 26.98 22.25
CA LYS A 442 -17.45 27.57 21.37
C LYS A 442 -16.48 28.45 22.14
N PHE A 443 -15.30 28.64 21.57
CA PHE A 443 -14.29 29.57 22.10
C PHE A 443 -13.88 29.28 23.54
N ASN A 444 -13.87 28.00 23.94
CA ASN A 444 -13.41 27.60 25.26
C ASN A 444 -11.92 27.22 25.23
N ALA A 445 -11.18 27.61 26.25
CA ALA A 445 -9.77 27.29 26.46
C ALA A 445 -9.60 26.56 27.79
N ALA A 446 -9.41 25.24 27.77
CA ALA A 446 -9.27 24.38 28.94
C ALA A 446 -7.86 23.77 28.98
N PHE A 447 -7.07 24.13 29.99
CA PHE A 447 -5.72 23.63 30.20
C PHE A 447 -5.61 23.04 31.60
N GLY A 448 -5.63 21.71 31.71
CA GLY A 448 -5.53 21.00 32.97
C GLY A 448 -6.38 19.74 33.01
N ASP A 449 -6.10 18.92 34.02
CA ASP A 449 -6.89 17.74 34.36
C ASP A 449 -8.33 18.12 34.75
N TYR A 450 -9.32 17.57 34.05
CA TYR A 450 -10.74 17.88 34.24
C TYR A 450 -11.10 19.39 34.15
N ALA A 451 -10.27 20.21 33.51
CA ALA A 451 -10.60 21.61 33.25
C ALA A 451 -11.84 21.68 32.34
N LEU A 452 -12.86 22.44 32.77
CA LEU A 452 -14.12 22.65 32.04
C LEU A 452 -14.85 21.33 31.68
N TYR A 453 -14.78 20.31 32.54
CA TYR A 453 -15.26 18.95 32.26
C TYR A 453 -16.75 18.84 31.88
N GLN A 454 -17.65 19.51 32.60
CA GLN A 454 -19.11 19.42 32.39
C GLN A 454 -19.71 20.50 31.48
N ALA A 455 -18.90 21.34 30.85
CA ALA A 455 -19.41 22.29 29.86
C ALA A 455 -20.10 21.54 28.74
N THR A 456 -21.38 21.82 28.49
CA THR A 456 -22.13 21.22 27.37
C THR A 456 -22.35 22.24 26.26
N THR A 457 -22.82 23.44 26.62
CA THR A 457 -23.07 24.58 25.71
C THR A 457 -22.34 25.87 26.12
N ALA A 458 -21.67 25.86 27.27
CA ALA A 458 -20.84 26.96 27.77
C ALA A 458 -19.87 27.48 26.69
N SER A 459 -19.70 28.79 26.60
CA SER A 459 -18.90 29.43 25.54
C SER A 459 -18.04 30.58 26.06
N GLY A 460 -16.89 30.80 25.45
CA GLY A 460 -15.99 31.91 25.79
C GLY A 460 -15.29 31.76 27.14
N ASN A 461 -15.13 30.55 27.68
CA ASN A 461 -14.53 30.32 28.98
C ASN A 461 -13.03 30.03 28.89
N THR A 462 -12.25 30.54 29.84
CA THR A 462 -10.84 30.18 30.05
C THR A 462 -10.68 29.45 31.38
N ALA A 463 -10.29 28.18 31.35
CA ALA A 463 -10.07 27.32 32.51
C ALA A 463 -8.62 26.82 32.50
N ILE A 464 -7.80 27.27 33.45
CA ILE A 464 -6.39 26.88 33.57
C ILE A 464 -6.15 26.34 34.98
N GLY A 465 -5.81 25.05 35.09
CA GLY A 465 -5.62 24.35 36.35
C GLY A 465 -6.54 23.13 36.46
N SER A 466 -6.18 22.20 37.36
CA SER A 466 -7.01 21.02 37.59
C SER A 466 -8.34 21.41 38.22
N ASN A 467 -9.44 20.86 37.69
CA ASN A 467 -10.84 21.13 38.06
C ASN A 467 -11.27 22.62 37.96
N ALA A 468 -10.53 23.46 37.25
CA ALA A 468 -10.98 24.82 36.96
C ALA A 468 -12.28 24.76 36.15
N LEU A 469 -13.33 25.46 36.58
CA LEU A 469 -14.67 25.46 35.93
C LEU A 469 -15.31 24.07 35.77
N PHE A 470 -15.02 23.10 36.64
CA PHE A 470 -15.44 21.70 36.51
C PHE A 470 -16.95 21.50 36.22
N ASN A 471 -17.84 22.15 36.99
CA ASN A 471 -19.30 22.02 36.86
C ASN A 471 -19.96 23.06 35.93
N ASN A 472 -19.20 23.87 35.18
CA ASN A 472 -19.78 24.96 34.38
C ASN A 472 -20.54 24.43 33.17
N ILE A 473 -21.86 24.28 33.30
CA ILE A 473 -22.71 23.66 32.26
C ILE A 473 -22.99 24.63 31.11
N THR A 474 -23.48 25.83 31.44
CA THR A 474 -23.95 26.84 30.47
C THR A 474 -23.29 28.21 30.59
N GLY A 475 -22.54 28.49 31.67
CA GLY A 475 -22.00 29.82 31.93
C GLY A 475 -21.01 30.28 30.86
N TYR A 476 -21.00 31.57 30.56
CA TYR A 476 -20.18 32.15 29.50
C TYR A 476 -19.23 33.25 29.99
N SER A 477 -18.16 33.46 29.21
CA SER A 477 -17.16 34.51 29.46
C SER A 477 -16.50 34.45 30.85
N ASN A 478 -16.31 33.25 31.41
CA ASN A 478 -15.65 33.07 32.71
C ASN A 478 -14.15 32.81 32.55
N VAL A 479 -13.35 33.37 33.46
CA VAL A 479 -11.91 33.13 33.59
C VAL A 479 -11.64 32.46 34.93
N ALA A 480 -11.17 31.22 34.93
CA ALA A 480 -10.74 30.48 36.11
C ALA A 480 -9.29 30.02 35.94
N VAL A 481 -8.40 30.54 36.79
CA VAL A 481 -6.96 30.22 36.78
C VAL A 481 -6.54 29.77 38.17
N GLY A 482 -6.28 28.48 38.35
CA GLY A 482 -5.89 27.87 39.62
C GLY A 482 -6.58 26.52 39.89
N PHE A 483 -6.04 25.75 40.82
CA PHE A 483 -6.67 24.51 41.28
C PHE A 483 -8.06 24.80 41.88
N ASN A 484 -9.08 24.06 41.42
CA ASN A 484 -10.47 24.20 41.83
C ASN A 484 -11.06 25.63 41.69
N SER A 485 -10.43 26.53 40.93
CA SER A 485 -10.97 27.87 40.70
C SER A 485 -12.33 27.77 40.00
N LEU A 486 -13.35 28.42 40.55
CA LEU A 486 -14.73 28.42 40.03
C LEU A 486 -15.37 27.03 39.83
N SER A 487 -14.92 25.99 40.55
CA SER A 487 -15.27 24.59 40.21
C SER A 487 -16.76 24.25 40.31
N GLN A 488 -17.52 24.94 41.18
CA GLN A 488 -18.96 24.70 41.38
C GLN A 488 -19.87 25.65 40.58
N ASN A 489 -19.31 26.47 39.67
CA ASN A 489 -20.14 27.32 38.81
C ASN A 489 -21.03 26.45 37.94
N VAL A 490 -22.34 26.65 37.99
CA VAL A 490 -23.29 25.90 37.15
C VAL A 490 -23.67 26.72 35.93
N GLY A 491 -23.84 28.04 36.10
CA GLY A 491 -24.25 28.93 35.02
C GLY A 491 -24.04 30.43 35.30
N GLY A 492 -23.18 30.79 36.25
CA GLY A 492 -22.78 32.19 36.43
C GLY A 492 -21.89 32.68 35.27
N ASP A 493 -22.01 33.96 34.95
CA ASP A 493 -21.38 34.59 33.78
C ASP A 493 -20.46 35.75 34.17
N ASN A 494 -19.48 36.02 33.30
CA ASN A 494 -18.54 37.12 33.44
C ASN A 494 -17.76 37.11 34.77
N LEU A 495 -17.37 35.91 35.22
CA LEU A 495 -16.61 35.71 36.45
C LEU A 495 -15.11 35.72 36.17
N VAL A 496 -14.33 36.32 37.06
CA VAL A 496 -12.86 36.25 37.05
C VAL A 496 -12.40 35.66 38.37
N ALA A 497 -11.81 34.47 38.35
CA ALA A 497 -11.34 33.74 39.52
C ALA A 497 -9.88 33.30 39.32
N VAL A 498 -8.95 34.02 39.93
CA VAL A 498 -7.51 33.77 39.82
C VAL A 498 -6.95 33.42 41.19
N GLY A 499 -6.46 32.20 41.35
CA GLY A 499 -5.95 31.65 42.61
C GLY A 499 -6.63 30.33 42.99
N ASP A 500 -5.95 29.55 43.83
CA ASP A 500 -6.50 28.30 44.39
C ASP A 500 -7.85 28.55 45.06
N SER A 501 -8.85 27.78 44.64
CA SER A 501 -10.21 27.78 45.22
C SER A 501 -10.85 29.18 45.29
N SER A 502 -10.46 30.10 44.40
CA SER A 502 -11.13 31.40 44.26
C SER A 502 -12.54 31.19 43.69
N LEU A 503 -13.56 31.81 44.33
CA LEU A 503 -14.98 31.64 44.00
C LEU A 503 -15.43 30.17 43.89
N LEU A 504 -14.83 29.28 44.69
CA LEU A 504 -15.04 27.82 44.60
C LEU A 504 -16.52 27.43 44.57
N HIS A 505 -17.33 28.02 45.46
CA HIS A 505 -18.74 27.69 45.66
C HIS A 505 -19.71 28.57 44.86
N ASN A 506 -19.24 29.40 43.93
CA ASN A 506 -20.13 30.23 43.11
C ASN A 506 -21.01 29.30 42.28
N THR A 507 -22.33 29.41 42.40
CA THR A 507 -23.27 28.59 41.63
C THR A 507 -23.88 29.40 40.48
N THR A 508 -24.49 30.54 40.79
CA THR A 508 -25.20 31.41 39.83
C THR A 508 -24.87 32.90 39.96
N GLY A 509 -24.02 33.29 40.93
CA GLY A 509 -23.56 34.67 41.03
C GLY A 509 -22.87 35.13 39.74
N ILE A 510 -23.08 36.38 39.34
CA ILE A 510 -22.56 36.96 38.09
C ILE A 510 -21.61 38.13 38.36
N ALA A 511 -20.73 38.42 37.39
CA ALA A 511 -19.86 39.60 37.39
C ALA A 511 -18.99 39.75 38.66
N ASN A 512 -18.58 38.64 39.28
CA ASN A 512 -17.65 38.64 40.40
C ASN A 512 -16.20 38.56 39.92
N VAL A 513 -15.33 39.36 40.54
CA VAL A 513 -13.87 39.30 40.39
C VAL A 513 -13.29 38.82 41.72
N ALA A 514 -12.53 37.73 41.70
CA ALA A 514 -11.81 37.18 42.84
C ALA A 514 -10.37 36.86 42.44
N MET A 515 -9.41 37.58 43.03
CA MET A 515 -7.99 37.41 42.75
C MET A 515 -7.23 37.17 44.05
N GLY A 516 -6.82 35.93 44.29
CA GLY A 516 -6.16 35.47 45.51
C GLY A 516 -6.67 34.08 45.93
N SER A 517 -5.84 33.30 46.63
CA SER A 517 -6.29 32.01 47.15
C SER A 517 -7.47 32.22 48.11
N LYS A 518 -8.56 31.48 47.85
CA LYS A 518 -9.82 31.51 48.60
C LYS A 518 -10.48 32.90 48.68
N ALA A 519 -10.21 33.79 47.71
CA ALA A 519 -11.00 35.02 47.56
C ALA A 519 -12.44 34.66 47.14
N GLY A 520 -13.45 35.20 47.84
CA GLY A 520 -14.86 34.87 47.61
C GLY A 520 -15.24 33.40 47.80
N TYR A 521 -14.50 32.65 48.63
CA TYR A 521 -14.55 31.19 48.70
C TYR A 521 -15.96 30.60 48.88
N THR A 522 -16.81 31.18 49.72
CA THR A 522 -18.18 30.69 49.98
C THR A 522 -19.26 31.37 49.14
N ASN A 523 -18.91 32.26 48.20
CA ASN A 523 -19.91 33.01 47.43
C ASN A 523 -20.75 32.04 46.64
N THR A 524 -22.07 31.98 46.85
CA THR A 524 -22.97 31.11 46.08
C THR A 524 -23.71 31.91 45.02
N THR A 525 -24.42 32.96 45.42
CA THR A 525 -25.31 33.75 44.53
C THR A 525 -25.02 35.24 44.53
N GLY A 526 -24.10 35.71 45.39
CA GLY A 526 -23.68 37.11 45.41
C GLY A 526 -23.13 37.54 44.06
N SER A 527 -23.47 38.75 43.62
CA SER A 527 -23.12 39.28 42.30
C SER A 527 -22.41 40.63 42.38
N ALA A 528 -21.67 40.98 41.34
CA ALA A 528 -20.93 42.24 41.22
C ALA A 528 -19.93 42.50 42.38
N ASN A 529 -19.35 41.45 42.96
CA ASN A 529 -18.33 41.59 44.00
C ASN A 529 -16.91 41.65 43.40
N CYS A 530 -16.01 42.43 44.01
CA CYS A 530 -14.60 42.51 43.65
C CYS A 530 -13.73 42.21 44.87
N PHE A 531 -13.15 41.00 44.94
CA PHE A 531 -12.35 40.50 46.04
C PHE A 531 -10.91 40.25 45.61
N ILE A 532 -9.98 41.09 46.06
CA ILE A 532 -8.56 41.02 45.70
C ILE A 532 -7.75 40.79 46.98
N GLY A 533 -6.96 39.73 47.04
CA GLY A 533 -6.14 39.34 48.19
C GLY A 533 -6.52 37.97 48.77
N TYR A 534 -5.58 37.37 49.52
CA TYR A 534 -5.81 36.11 50.20
C TYR A 534 -7.02 36.21 51.15
N GLN A 535 -8.00 35.33 50.95
CA GLN A 535 -9.24 35.28 51.74
C GLN A 535 -10.03 36.61 51.79
N SER A 536 -9.88 37.48 50.79
CA SER A 536 -10.75 38.66 50.65
C SER A 536 -12.19 38.21 50.36
N GLY A 537 -13.17 38.72 51.11
CA GLY A 537 -14.59 38.32 50.97
C GLY A 537 -14.85 36.83 51.23
N TYR A 538 -14.02 36.15 52.02
CA TYR A 538 -14.02 34.69 52.20
C TYR A 538 -15.40 34.09 52.48
N SER A 539 -16.15 34.70 53.39
CA SER A 539 -17.45 34.20 53.88
C SER A 539 -18.66 34.79 53.15
N ASN A 540 -18.47 35.53 52.05
CA ASN A 540 -19.58 36.08 51.26
C ASN A 540 -20.47 34.94 50.81
N LEU A 541 -21.74 34.92 51.20
CA LEU A 541 -22.69 33.89 50.77
C LEU A 541 -23.53 34.45 49.62
N ASN A 542 -24.22 35.56 49.91
CA ASN A 542 -25.17 36.22 49.00
C ASN A 542 -25.02 37.75 48.97
N GLY A 543 -24.02 38.32 49.64
CA GLY A 543 -23.70 39.74 49.55
C GLY A 543 -23.35 40.16 48.12
N ALA A 544 -23.80 41.34 47.71
CA ALA A 544 -23.65 41.87 46.36
C ALA A 544 -23.00 43.26 46.37
N SER A 545 -22.35 43.60 45.26
CA SER A 545 -21.72 44.91 45.04
C SER A 545 -20.67 45.29 46.10
N ASN A 546 -19.99 44.30 46.68
CA ASN A 546 -18.92 44.55 47.64
C ASN A 546 -17.56 44.64 46.94
N THR A 547 -16.74 45.61 47.33
CA THR A 547 -15.34 45.71 46.91
C THR A 547 -14.45 45.48 48.12
N ALA A 548 -13.61 44.45 48.10
CA ALA A 548 -12.66 44.16 49.16
C ALA A 548 -11.25 43.89 48.59
N SER A 549 -10.27 44.71 48.97
CA SER A 549 -8.88 44.60 48.56
C SER A 549 -7.95 44.51 49.78
N GLY A 550 -7.15 43.46 49.87
CA GLY A 550 -6.20 43.21 50.96
C GLY A 550 -6.36 41.83 51.61
N PHE A 551 -5.33 41.43 52.37
CA PHE A 551 -5.35 40.19 53.16
C PHE A 551 -6.55 40.21 54.13
N GLN A 552 -7.45 39.22 54.01
CA GLN A 552 -8.65 39.07 54.85
C GLN A 552 -9.52 40.34 54.95
N SER A 553 -9.53 41.15 53.89
CA SER A 553 -10.47 42.28 53.78
C SER A 553 -11.89 41.74 53.64
N LEU A 554 -12.84 42.27 54.41
CA LEU A 554 -14.26 41.86 54.38
C LEU A 554 -14.47 40.33 54.61
N TYR A 555 -13.62 39.71 55.44
CA TYR A 555 -13.53 38.24 55.59
C TYR A 555 -14.85 37.55 55.98
N SER A 556 -15.60 38.10 56.95
CA SER A 556 -16.78 37.46 57.54
C SER A 556 -18.11 37.86 56.90
N ASN A 557 -18.10 38.67 55.83
CA ASN A 557 -19.35 39.22 55.27
C ASN A 557 -20.21 38.10 54.77
N SER A 558 -21.40 37.86 55.33
CA SER A 558 -22.31 36.82 54.86
C SER A 558 -23.27 37.36 53.81
N SER A 559 -23.91 38.50 54.09
CA SER A 559 -24.99 39.07 53.26
C SER A 559 -24.95 40.59 53.13
N GLY A 560 -23.98 41.27 53.75
CA GLY A 560 -23.83 42.72 53.61
C GLY A 560 -23.60 43.12 52.16
N VAL A 561 -24.13 44.28 51.77
CA VAL A 561 -24.07 44.80 50.39
C VAL A 561 -23.39 46.17 50.33
N ASN A 562 -22.86 46.52 49.16
CA ASN A 562 -22.27 47.84 48.89
C ASN A 562 -21.13 48.23 49.86
N ASN A 563 -20.41 47.27 50.44
CA ASN A 563 -19.26 47.57 51.29
C ASN A 563 -18.00 47.78 50.43
N THR A 564 -17.22 48.80 50.76
CA THR A 564 -15.90 49.06 50.16
C THR A 564 -14.82 48.95 51.23
N SER A 565 -13.93 47.98 51.10
CA SER A 565 -12.91 47.64 52.08
C SER A 565 -11.54 47.55 51.41
N ALA A 566 -10.59 48.40 51.78
CA ALA A 566 -9.26 48.42 51.18
C ALA A 566 -8.19 48.55 52.28
N GLY A 567 -7.48 47.45 52.52
CA GLY A 567 -6.48 47.34 53.57
C GLY A 567 -6.52 45.97 54.24
N SER A 568 -5.39 45.53 54.77
CA SER A 568 -5.31 44.25 55.48
C SER A 568 -6.26 44.26 56.69
N GLN A 569 -7.15 43.27 56.75
CA GLN A 569 -8.16 43.07 57.80
C GLN A 569 -9.12 44.25 57.99
N SER A 570 -9.32 45.09 56.96
CA SER A 570 -10.41 46.08 56.95
C SER A 570 -11.76 45.36 56.87
N LEU A 571 -12.77 45.85 57.61
CA LEU A 571 -14.11 45.23 57.72
C LEU A 571 -14.10 43.72 58.02
N GLN A 572 -13.07 43.19 58.70
CA GLN A 572 -12.88 41.75 58.85
C GLN A 572 -14.11 41.04 59.44
N SER A 573 -14.73 41.63 60.47
CA SER A 573 -15.84 41.02 61.21
C SER A 573 -17.23 41.34 60.64
N ASN A 574 -17.33 42.11 59.55
CA ASN A 574 -18.63 42.50 59.00
C ASN A 574 -19.39 41.26 58.59
N THR A 575 -20.63 41.10 59.02
CA THR A 575 -21.49 39.95 58.67
C THR A 575 -22.63 40.40 57.77
N THR A 576 -23.46 41.36 58.22
CA THR A 576 -24.64 41.85 57.48
C THR A 576 -24.65 43.35 57.24
N GLY A 577 -23.70 44.09 57.83
CA GLY A 577 -23.58 45.53 57.67
C GLY A 577 -23.41 45.93 56.20
N SER A 578 -24.06 47.01 55.79
CA SER A 578 -24.11 47.46 54.40
C SER A 578 -23.64 48.90 54.23
N SER A 579 -23.21 49.25 53.02
CA SER A 579 -22.77 50.61 52.66
C SER A 579 -21.65 51.15 53.56
N ASN A 580 -20.75 50.29 54.05
CA ASN A 580 -19.59 50.71 54.83
C ASN A 580 -18.38 50.95 53.92
N VAL A 581 -17.60 51.99 54.22
CA VAL A 581 -16.34 52.32 53.56
C VAL A 581 -15.21 52.21 54.58
N ALA A 582 -14.24 51.34 54.35
CA ALA A 582 -13.11 51.09 55.23
C ALA A 582 -11.80 51.10 54.43
N TYR A 583 -10.99 52.14 54.59
CA TYR A 583 -9.67 52.27 53.95
C TYR A 583 -8.59 52.32 55.03
N GLY A 584 -7.68 51.35 55.06
CA GLY A 584 -6.56 51.27 56.01
C GLY A 584 -6.42 49.92 56.70
N TYR A 585 -5.29 49.71 57.39
CA TYR A 585 -5.06 48.52 58.20
C TYR A 585 -6.05 48.46 59.37
N LYS A 586 -6.85 47.39 59.45
CA LYS A 586 -7.85 47.18 60.52
C LYS A 586 -8.84 48.34 60.72
N SER A 587 -9.20 49.06 59.66
CA SER A 587 -10.32 50.00 59.70
C SER A 587 -11.66 49.25 59.78
N LEU A 588 -12.58 49.70 60.63
CA LEU A 588 -13.87 49.02 60.89
C LEU A 588 -13.74 47.52 61.24
N TYR A 589 -12.66 47.14 61.93
CA TYR A 589 -12.27 45.75 62.16
C TYR A 589 -13.37 44.90 62.84
N ALA A 590 -14.00 45.43 63.90
CA ALA A 590 -15.00 44.73 64.70
C ALA A 590 -16.45 44.97 64.23
N ASN A 591 -16.67 45.65 63.09
CA ASN A 591 -18.02 45.95 62.59
C ASN A 591 -18.76 44.66 62.35
N THR A 592 -19.92 44.42 62.95
CA THR A 592 -20.66 43.17 62.75
C THR A 592 -21.86 43.38 61.83
N ASN A 593 -22.73 44.32 62.17
CA ASN A 593 -24.00 44.55 61.45
C ASN A 593 -24.31 46.05 61.26
N ALA A 594 -23.43 46.94 61.71
CA ALA A 594 -23.60 48.37 61.50
C ALA A 594 -23.42 48.77 60.03
N SER A 595 -24.15 49.80 59.61
CA SER A 595 -24.23 50.24 58.22
C SER A 595 -23.92 51.73 58.09
N ASN A 596 -23.59 52.15 56.86
CA ASN A 596 -23.33 53.54 56.48
C ASN A 596 -22.15 54.20 57.22
N ASN A 597 -21.13 53.43 57.61
CA ASN A 597 -19.94 53.99 58.24
C ASN A 597 -18.83 54.29 57.22
N THR A 598 -18.12 55.40 57.40
CA THR A 598 -16.93 55.77 56.61
C THR A 598 -15.72 55.85 57.53
N ALA A 599 -14.73 54.97 57.35
CA ALA A 599 -13.49 54.92 58.11
C ALA A 599 -12.28 54.99 57.17
N TYR A 600 -11.47 56.03 57.29
CA TYR A 600 -10.24 56.22 56.51
C TYR A 600 -9.05 56.41 57.44
N GLY A 601 -8.11 55.47 57.46
CA GLY A 601 -6.93 55.46 58.34
C GLY A 601 -6.69 54.10 58.99
N ALA A 602 -5.52 53.93 59.59
CA ALA A 602 -5.21 52.72 60.36
C ALA A 602 -5.99 52.71 61.68
N PHE A 603 -6.58 51.56 62.03
CA PHE A 603 -7.36 51.35 63.25
C PHE A 603 -8.53 52.33 63.46
N THR A 604 -8.98 53.01 62.41
CA THR A 604 -10.13 53.90 62.46
C THR A 604 -11.41 53.09 62.68
N MET A 605 -12.22 53.48 63.67
CA MET A 605 -13.42 52.73 64.09
C MET A 605 -13.14 51.26 64.42
N PHE A 606 -11.99 50.95 65.03
CA PHE A 606 -11.54 49.58 65.28
C PHE A 606 -12.57 48.73 66.06
N SER A 607 -13.18 49.30 67.11
CA SER A 607 -14.08 48.58 68.03
C SER A 607 -15.57 48.73 67.68
N ASN A 608 -15.92 49.36 66.55
CA ASN A 608 -17.30 49.61 66.17
C ASN A 608 -18.01 48.29 65.90
N THR A 609 -19.07 47.96 66.64
CA THR A 609 -19.82 46.72 66.45
C THR A 609 -21.17 46.99 65.79
N THR A 610 -21.96 47.92 66.35
CA THR A 610 -23.33 48.27 65.93
C THR A 610 -23.52 49.75 65.60
N GLY A 611 -22.55 50.61 65.90
CA GLY A 611 -22.62 52.05 65.64
C GLY A 611 -22.71 52.36 64.14
N ALA A 612 -23.77 53.06 63.72
CA ALA A 612 -24.08 53.33 62.30
C ALA A 612 -23.96 54.83 61.95
N THR A 613 -23.91 55.12 60.65
CA THR A 613 -23.80 56.49 60.08
C THR A 613 -22.65 57.34 60.61
N ASN A 614 -21.54 56.73 61.04
CA ASN A 614 -20.37 57.46 61.51
C ASN A 614 -19.39 57.79 60.37
N THR A 615 -18.70 58.93 60.47
CA THR A 615 -17.60 59.32 59.58
C THR A 615 -16.33 59.57 60.40
N ALA A 616 -15.28 58.80 60.15
CA ALA A 616 -14.00 58.89 60.83
C ALA A 616 -12.85 58.95 59.82
N LEU A 617 -12.06 60.03 59.88
CA LEU A 617 -10.93 60.28 58.99
C LEU A 617 -9.68 60.56 59.82
N GLY A 618 -8.73 59.62 59.84
CA GLY A 618 -7.49 59.70 60.62
C GLY A 618 -7.21 58.43 61.43
N SER A 619 -5.92 58.17 61.69
CA SER A 619 -5.48 57.01 62.49
C SER A 619 -6.12 57.05 63.88
N ASN A 620 -6.68 55.93 64.34
CA ASN A 620 -7.38 55.79 65.63
C ASN A 620 -8.58 56.74 65.86
N ALA A 621 -9.11 57.41 64.83
CA ALA A 621 -10.34 58.18 64.99
C ALA A 621 -11.51 57.23 65.32
N LEU A 622 -12.31 57.56 66.35
CA LEU A 622 -13.38 56.70 66.90
C LEU A 622 -12.93 55.26 67.29
N TYR A 623 -11.69 55.08 67.73
CA TYR A 623 -11.12 53.75 68.02
C TYR A 623 -12.00 52.88 68.95
N ALA A 624 -12.49 53.44 70.05
CA ALA A 624 -13.29 52.73 71.06
C ALA A 624 -14.81 52.79 70.84
N ASN A 625 -15.28 53.42 69.75
CA ASN A 625 -16.72 53.52 69.49
C ASN A 625 -17.28 52.12 69.29
N THR A 626 -18.27 51.69 70.08
CA THR A 626 -18.91 50.38 69.95
C THR A 626 -20.30 50.50 69.33
N ALA A 627 -21.13 51.41 69.85
CA ALA A 627 -22.52 51.58 69.45
C ALA A 627 -22.91 53.02 69.05
N GLY A 628 -22.00 53.99 69.18
CA GLY A 628 -22.34 55.39 68.89
C GLY A 628 -22.74 55.63 67.44
N PHE A 629 -23.68 56.55 67.24
CA PHE A 629 -24.39 56.77 65.98
C PHE A 629 -24.21 58.22 65.48
N SER A 630 -24.03 58.39 64.18
CA SER A 630 -23.93 59.73 63.55
C SER A 630 -22.78 60.62 64.05
N ASN A 631 -21.67 60.02 64.44
CA ASN A 631 -20.47 60.76 64.84
C ASN A 631 -19.64 61.22 63.64
N VAL A 632 -18.98 62.37 63.76
CA VAL A 632 -17.97 62.84 62.82
C VAL A 632 -16.66 63.10 63.57
N ALA A 633 -15.60 62.35 63.24
CA ALA A 633 -14.27 62.48 63.81
C ALA A 633 -13.22 62.69 62.71
N ILE A 634 -12.53 63.83 62.72
CA ILE A 634 -11.51 64.15 61.72
C ILE A 634 -10.22 64.51 62.46
N GLY A 635 -9.15 63.79 62.16
CA GLY A 635 -7.83 63.92 62.79
C GLY A 635 -7.35 62.64 63.47
N VAL A 636 -6.05 62.58 63.78
CA VAL A 636 -5.45 61.45 64.51
C VAL A 636 -5.96 61.43 65.95
N ASN A 637 -6.41 60.25 66.42
CA ASN A 637 -7.00 60.03 67.74
C ASN A 637 -8.27 60.86 68.04
N ALA A 638 -8.89 61.48 67.04
CA ALA A 638 -10.12 62.27 67.21
C ALA A 638 -11.24 61.38 67.76
N LEU A 639 -11.84 61.79 68.89
CA LEU A 639 -12.88 61.03 69.59
C LEU A 639 -12.48 59.56 69.88
N SER A 640 -11.19 59.27 70.10
CA SER A 640 -10.67 57.90 70.24
C SER A 640 -11.29 57.09 71.39
N MET A 641 -11.70 57.76 72.47
CA MET A 641 -12.35 57.14 73.63
C MET A 641 -13.89 57.26 73.59
N ASN A 642 -14.47 57.74 72.49
CA ASN A 642 -15.93 57.83 72.41
C ASN A 642 -16.54 56.42 72.40
N THR A 643 -17.58 56.20 73.20
CA THR A 643 -18.27 54.90 73.31
C THR A 643 -19.77 54.99 72.99
N SER A 644 -20.32 56.20 72.80
CA SER A 644 -21.74 56.47 72.55
C SER A 644 -21.97 57.67 71.64
#